data_AF-A0A176EWD5-F1
#
_entry.id   AF-A0A176EWD5-F1
#
_cell.length_a   1.000
_cell.length_b   1.000
_cell.length_c   1.000
_cell.angle_alpha   90.00
_cell.angle_beta   90.00
_cell.angle_gamma   90.00
#
_symmetry.space_group_name_H-M   'P 1'
#
loop_
_entity.id
_entity.type
_entity.pdbx_description
1 polymer ?
#
loop_
_entity_poly.entity_id
_entity_poly.type
_entity_poly.pdbx_seq_one_letter_code
_entity_poly.pdbx_strand_id
1 'polypeptide(L)'
;MLFGLDGVEIGLIIVFLCLFGGILSGFPVAFAIGGAGVISFAIIAALDSAGLLIHQAIDTSSQAYRDLIQSGVKAESVSVFRYPDLPRIGMPVFDRGWETALDRNISFIVNRINERVLAGQSIETLLAVLMFVLMGITLERSKIANDLLTTMARVFGPLPGGLAVSVVVVGAFLAASTGIVGATVVTMGLLSLPTMLRHNYSPEIATGVIAASGTLGQIIPPSIVIVLLGTLAGDLYSVAQENRAIEAGCSDALTYLGKPAVVSVGTLFQAALLPGILLALLYALYAFGYALLNPSKAPAVDDLGETNAEPITRGEGFTWFIGVPVALVAGMLVLSEFGVIGSQSLNVDRYSDRGDVASLRTNVSPDCQEAMIDLHGQAAWDQAVAEQAAIDESGGVTQAHELSEEEIAEKREAKIANAAPIGTGVATILLMFGLVLAVARGVMPSASPAPLLVGALGIVLGLLVDILLIGPRWSAGGSLMVLLIPYALAMYGCVHAAIRLSKNELIRVVFPPLILIVAVLGSILGGITNPTPAAALGAAGAIMLAAYRKLRDEERSGKIIIFATLAIVVAILIGINFDLRINNEDVSFDTWVAFFFAYAAYIYAAFGLFFACWVLFTGGVLTPVVRETAKVTSMVFTILIGSQLLNLVVISFGGEHYIQQFLRSYDSEFKVFLIVMLVLFILGFVLDFLEIIYIVVPIVGPVIYGGTFDPKWVTIMIAVNLQTSFLTPPFGFALFYLRGVAPKEVTTGHIYRGVAPFVLIQVVGIAILWFFPWIVTIVPQLISG
;
A
#
# COMPACT_ATOMS: atom_id res chain seq x y z
N MET A 1 37.40 6.60 29.26
CA MET A 1 36.23 5.71 29.20
C MET A 1 35.45 5.85 30.49
N LEU A 2 34.28 6.49 30.42
CA LEU A 2 33.32 6.51 31.52
C LEU A 2 32.64 5.12 31.59
N PHE A 3 32.61 4.50 32.78
CA PHE A 3 32.00 3.17 33.00
C PHE A 3 32.51 2.01 32.13
N GLY A 4 33.69 2.14 31.50
CA GLY A 4 34.23 1.12 30.59
C GLY A 4 33.55 1.05 29.21
N LEU A 5 32.68 2.01 28.91
CA LEU A 5 31.98 2.14 27.63
C LEU A 5 32.72 3.10 26.70
N ASP A 6 32.56 2.86 25.41
CA ASP A 6 33.06 3.74 24.35
C ASP A 6 32.30 5.07 24.34
N GLY A 7 32.96 6.15 23.92
CA GLY A 7 32.34 7.49 23.87
C GLY A 7 31.07 7.52 23.01
N VAL A 8 31.04 6.74 21.92
CA VAL A 8 29.88 6.62 21.03
C VAL A 8 28.72 5.85 21.68
N GLU A 9 29.01 4.79 22.45
CA GLU A 9 28.00 4.03 23.20
C GLU A 9 27.31 4.91 24.25
N ILE A 10 28.09 5.69 24.99
CA ILE A 10 27.55 6.64 25.97
C ILE A 10 26.70 7.70 25.27
N GLY A 11 27.14 8.20 24.10
CA GLY A 11 26.35 9.09 23.26
C GLY A 11 24.99 8.50 22.87
N LEU A 12 24.96 7.25 22.39
CA LEU A 12 23.72 6.53 22.08
C LEU A 12 22.81 6.37 23.30
N ILE A 13 23.37 6.06 24.47
CA ILE A 13 22.60 5.94 25.72
C ILE A 13 22.00 7.30 26.11
N ILE A 14 22.76 8.39 26.01
CA ILE A 14 22.26 9.75 26.29
C ILE A 14 21.10 10.10 25.36
N VAL A 15 21.26 9.87 24.05
CA VAL A 15 20.20 10.09 23.06
C VAL A 15 18.96 9.29 23.42
N PHE A 16 19.13 8.01 23.73
CA PHE A 16 18.04 7.11 24.11
C PHE A 16 17.33 7.59 25.39
N LEU A 17 18.06 7.95 26.44
CA LEU A 17 17.49 8.46 27.69
C LEU A 17 16.77 9.79 27.50
N CYS A 18 17.31 10.71 26.70
CA CYS A 18 16.65 11.98 26.37
C CYS A 18 15.35 11.74 25.58
N LEU A 19 15.38 10.85 24.60
CA LEU A 19 14.20 10.49 23.79
C LEU A 19 13.11 9.87 24.67
N PHE A 20 13.47 8.84 25.45
CA PHE A 20 12.53 8.14 26.33
C PHE A 20 12.01 9.05 27.44
N GLY A 21 12.88 9.87 28.05
CA GLY A 21 12.48 10.86 29.04
C GLY A 21 11.49 11.88 28.47
N GLY A 22 11.75 12.36 27.24
CA GLY A 22 10.84 13.26 26.53
C GLY A 22 9.47 12.62 26.27
N ILE A 23 9.43 11.37 25.79
CA ILE A 23 8.19 10.66 25.48
C ILE A 23 7.41 10.32 26.76
N LEU A 24 8.08 9.78 27.78
CA LEU A 24 7.46 9.41 29.06
C LEU A 24 6.94 10.61 29.85
N SER A 25 7.46 11.82 29.59
CA SER A 25 6.94 13.04 30.20
C SER A 25 5.50 13.40 29.77
N GLY A 26 4.96 12.72 28.76
CA GLY A 26 3.65 13.02 28.17
C GLY A 26 3.66 14.21 27.21
N PHE A 27 4.85 14.74 26.89
CA PHE A 27 5.01 15.77 25.87
C PHE A 27 4.65 15.19 24.49
N PRO A 28 4.03 15.95 23.57
CA PRO A 28 3.70 15.43 22.25
C PRO A 28 4.99 14.95 21.54
N VAL A 29 4.99 13.69 21.11
CA VAL A 29 6.21 12.99 20.71
C VAL A 29 6.95 13.72 19.58
N ALA A 30 6.21 14.31 18.65
CA ALA A 30 6.75 15.10 17.56
C ALA A 30 7.75 16.18 18.03
N PHE A 31 7.47 16.84 19.16
CA PHE A 31 8.39 17.82 19.75
C PHE A 31 9.42 17.18 20.69
N ALA A 32 9.06 16.08 21.36
CA ALA A 32 9.97 15.34 22.22
C ALA A 32 11.19 14.83 21.43
N ILE A 33 11.02 14.39 20.17
CA ILE A 33 12.11 13.92 19.31
C ILE A 33 13.10 15.06 19.02
N GLY A 34 12.60 16.21 18.55
CA GLY A 34 13.44 17.37 18.25
C GLY A 34 14.15 17.91 19.49
N GLY A 35 13.41 18.02 20.61
CA GLY A 35 13.97 18.42 21.90
C GLY A 35 15.02 17.44 22.41
N ALA A 36 14.80 16.13 22.28
CA ALA A 36 15.77 15.11 22.64
C ALA A 36 17.05 15.23 21.80
N GLY A 37 16.94 15.52 20.49
CA GLY A 37 18.10 15.79 19.64
C GLY A 37 18.93 16.97 20.15
N VAL A 38 18.29 18.10 20.43
CA VAL A 38 18.99 19.31 20.93
C VAL A 38 19.62 19.08 22.31
N ILE A 39 18.87 18.49 23.24
CA ILE A 39 19.33 18.26 24.62
C ILE A 39 20.47 17.23 24.63
N SER A 40 20.32 16.12 23.90
CA SER A 40 21.36 15.09 23.83
C SER A 40 22.64 15.63 23.18
N PHE A 41 22.53 16.41 22.09
CA PHE A 41 23.69 17.06 21.48
C PHE A 41 24.41 17.98 22.47
N ALA A 42 23.68 18.81 23.21
CA ALA A 42 24.28 19.71 24.20
C ALA A 42 24.99 18.94 25.33
N ILE A 43 24.40 17.85 25.83
CA ILE A 43 25.02 17.00 26.85
C ILE A 43 26.29 16.33 26.29
N ILE A 44 26.22 15.76 25.09
CA ILE A 44 27.35 15.08 24.45
C ILE A 44 28.49 16.09 24.19
N ALA A 45 28.19 17.27 23.66
CA ALA A 45 29.17 18.34 23.43
C ALA A 45 29.83 18.82 24.73
N ALA A 46 29.07 18.96 25.82
CA ALA A 46 29.61 19.32 27.12
C ALA A 46 30.54 18.23 27.70
N LEU A 47 30.21 16.95 27.48
CA LEU A 47 31.03 15.83 27.94
C LEU A 47 32.28 15.62 27.08
N ASP A 48 32.17 15.81 25.76
CA ASP A 48 33.30 15.74 24.82
C ASP A 48 34.30 16.88 25.06
N SER A 49 33.81 18.12 25.22
CA SER A 49 34.67 19.26 25.58
C SER A 49 35.34 19.12 26.94
N ALA A 50 34.74 18.38 27.89
CA ALA A 50 35.35 18.02 29.16
C ALA A 50 36.38 16.87 29.05
N GLY A 51 36.59 16.31 27.85
CA GLY A 51 37.48 15.16 27.61
C GLY A 51 36.96 13.85 28.21
N LEU A 52 35.67 13.77 28.54
CA LEU A 52 35.06 12.62 29.20
C LEU A 52 34.55 11.56 28.21
N LEU A 53 34.27 11.97 26.97
CA LEU A 53 33.88 11.07 25.87
C LEU A 53 35.09 10.85 24.96
N ILE A 54 35.56 9.61 24.89
CA ILE A 54 36.67 9.20 24.03
C ILE A 54 36.18 8.00 23.21
N HIS A 55 36.25 8.10 21.89
CA HIS A 55 35.99 7.02 20.96
C HIS A 55 37.26 6.18 20.73
N GLN A 56 37.14 4.86 20.80
CA GLN A 56 38.21 3.90 20.53
C GLN A 56 38.15 3.41 19.08
N ALA A 57 38.75 4.19 18.17
CA ALA A 57 38.83 3.83 16.76
C ALA A 57 39.99 2.86 16.48
N ILE A 58 39.90 2.11 15.39
CA ILE A 58 41.01 1.26 14.92
C ILE A 58 42.14 2.14 14.43
N ASP A 59 43.37 1.81 14.83
CA ASP A 59 44.57 2.46 14.32
C ASP A 59 44.87 2.01 12.88
N THR A 60 44.42 2.81 11.92
CA THR A 60 44.66 2.58 10.49
C THR A 60 46.13 2.74 10.08
N SER A 61 46.97 3.36 10.92
CA SER A 61 48.41 3.50 10.68
C SER A 61 49.21 2.28 11.14
N SER A 62 48.60 1.42 11.96
CA SER A 62 49.23 0.23 12.51
C SER A 62 49.67 -0.74 11.42
N GLN A 63 50.77 -1.46 11.70
CA GLN A 63 51.24 -2.51 10.79
C GLN A 63 50.20 -3.63 10.68
N ALA A 64 49.55 -4.00 11.79
CA ALA A 64 48.49 -5.01 11.82
C ALA A 64 47.31 -4.67 10.91
N TYR A 65 46.87 -3.41 10.84
CA TYR A 65 45.83 -2.98 9.91
C TYR A 65 46.31 -3.08 8.46
N ARG A 66 47.53 -2.63 8.17
CA ARG A 66 48.10 -2.70 6.81
C ARG A 66 48.26 -4.14 6.32
N ASP A 67 48.71 -5.04 7.19
CA ASP A 67 48.85 -6.46 6.89
C ASP A 67 47.47 -7.09 6.62
N LEU A 68 46.42 -6.69 7.35
CA LEU A 68 45.05 -7.14 7.13
C LEU A 68 44.51 -6.68 5.76
N ILE A 69 44.71 -5.41 5.39
CA ILE A 69 44.30 -4.92 4.07
C ILE A 69 45.08 -5.63 2.95
N GLN A 70 46.38 -5.87 3.14
CA GLN A 70 47.21 -6.60 2.17
C GLN A 70 46.79 -8.07 2.01
N SER A 71 46.14 -8.66 3.00
CA SER A 71 45.56 -10.01 2.89
C SER A 71 44.31 -10.09 2.00
N GLY A 72 43.88 -8.96 1.43
CA GLY A 72 42.71 -8.87 0.55
C GLY A 72 41.42 -8.45 1.25
N VAL A 73 41.47 -8.14 2.55
CA VAL A 73 40.31 -7.65 3.31
C VAL A 73 40.04 -6.19 2.94
N LYS A 74 38.83 -5.88 2.45
CA LYS A 74 38.43 -4.50 2.14
C LYS A 74 38.36 -3.64 3.39
N ALA A 75 38.85 -2.41 3.33
CA ALA A 75 38.91 -1.48 4.46
C ALA A 75 37.54 -1.26 5.15
N GLU A 76 36.46 -1.23 4.37
CA GLU A 76 35.10 -1.01 4.86
C GLU A 76 34.52 -2.19 5.66
N SER A 77 35.11 -3.39 5.51
CA SER A 77 34.75 -4.58 6.29
C SER A 77 35.49 -4.68 7.62
N VAL A 78 36.49 -3.80 7.84
CA VAL A 78 37.29 -3.77 9.06
C VAL A 78 36.55 -2.96 10.11
N SER A 79 36.08 -3.63 11.16
CA SER A 79 35.41 -3.00 12.30
C SER A 79 35.93 -3.54 13.62
N VAL A 80 35.71 -2.76 14.69
CA VAL A 80 36.12 -3.14 16.06
C VAL A 80 35.46 -4.44 16.51
N PHE A 81 34.28 -4.74 15.97
CA PHE A 81 33.53 -5.96 16.28
C PHE A 81 34.05 -7.19 15.56
N ARG A 82 34.47 -7.04 14.30
CA ARG A 82 34.95 -8.16 13.47
C ARG A 82 36.41 -8.50 13.76
N TYR A 83 37.22 -7.50 14.06
CA TYR A 83 38.65 -7.64 14.36
C TYR A 83 39.00 -6.97 15.70
N PRO A 84 38.62 -7.59 16.83
CA PRO A 84 38.78 -6.97 18.15
C PRO A 84 40.24 -6.79 18.56
N ASP A 85 41.15 -7.59 17.98
CA ASP A 85 42.58 -7.64 18.31
C ASP A 85 43.41 -6.52 17.65
N LEU A 86 42.81 -5.73 16.74
CA LEU A 86 43.51 -4.62 16.11
C LEU A 86 43.84 -3.52 17.13
N PRO A 87 45.03 -2.89 17.03
CA PRO A 87 45.40 -1.75 17.88
C PRO A 87 44.38 -0.62 17.75
N ARG A 88 44.06 0.04 18.87
CA ARG A 88 43.07 1.11 18.93
C ARG A 88 43.69 2.42 19.39
N ILE A 89 43.18 3.52 18.85
CA ILE A 89 43.54 4.88 19.25
C ILE A 89 42.33 5.59 19.84
N GLY A 90 42.55 6.28 20.94
CA GLY A 90 41.54 7.15 21.55
C GLY A 90 41.48 8.47 20.79
N MET A 91 40.30 8.81 20.25
CA MET A 91 40.01 10.08 19.61
C MET A 91 38.79 10.74 20.25
N PRO A 92 38.65 12.08 20.17
CA PRO A 92 37.41 12.75 20.54
C PRO A 92 36.23 12.17 19.77
N VAL A 93 35.04 12.22 20.36
CA VAL A 93 33.82 11.75 19.68
C VAL A 93 33.43 12.70 18.54
N PHE A 94 33.78 13.99 18.67
CA PHE A 94 33.71 14.96 17.58
C PHE A 94 35.11 15.26 17.02
N ASP A 95 35.49 14.61 15.92
CA ASP A 95 36.83 14.70 15.29
C ASP A 95 37.36 16.13 15.07
N ARG A 96 36.47 17.11 14.87
CA ARG A 96 36.79 18.52 14.59
C ARG A 96 36.15 19.49 15.58
N GLY A 97 35.80 19.00 16.77
CA GLY A 97 35.08 19.77 17.78
C GLY A 97 33.57 19.83 17.54
N TRP A 98 32.83 20.14 18.61
CA TRP A 98 31.37 20.19 18.60
C TRP A 98 30.85 21.39 17.79
N GLU A 99 31.63 22.47 17.63
CA GLU A 99 31.29 23.65 16.84
C GLU A 99 31.15 23.28 15.36
N THR A 100 32.14 22.56 14.82
CA THR A 100 32.11 22.06 13.44
C THR A 100 30.94 21.09 13.24
N ALA A 101 30.66 20.24 14.23
CA ALA A 101 29.52 19.34 14.19
C ALA A 101 28.19 20.11 14.20
N LEU A 102 28.08 21.18 14.98
CA LEU A 102 26.90 22.05 15.02
C LEU A 102 26.68 22.76 13.68
N ASP A 103 27.70 23.39 13.10
CA ASP A 103 27.61 24.09 11.82
C ASP A 103 27.21 23.14 10.68
N ARG A 104 27.82 21.95 10.67
CA ARG A 104 27.49 20.86 9.75
C ARG A 104 26.03 20.42 9.93
N ASN A 105 25.61 20.20 11.17
CA ASN A 105 24.24 19.79 11.47
C ASN A 105 23.24 20.86 11.04
N ILE A 106 23.42 22.13 11.41
CA ILE A 106 22.53 23.23 10.99
C ILE A 106 22.43 23.30 9.47
N SER A 107 23.56 23.24 8.76
CA SER A 107 23.56 23.25 7.28
C SER A 107 22.80 22.05 6.70
N PHE A 108 23.04 20.84 7.22
CA PHE A 108 22.34 19.65 6.76
C PHE A 108 20.86 19.65 7.14
N ILE A 109 20.48 20.23 8.27
CA ILE A 109 19.07 20.36 8.67
C ILE A 109 18.35 21.22 7.65
N VAL A 110 18.91 22.39 7.29
CA VAL A 110 18.30 23.29 6.30
C VAL A 110 18.14 22.58 4.95
N ASN A 111 19.18 21.89 4.49
CA ASN A 111 19.13 21.16 3.21
C ASN A 111 18.17 19.98 3.26
N ARG A 112 18.23 19.12 4.29
CA ARG A 112 17.31 17.98 4.44
C ARG A 112 15.87 18.41 4.64
N ILE A 113 15.60 19.51 5.34
CA ILE A 113 14.23 20.05 5.44
C ILE A 113 13.77 20.52 4.06
N ASN A 114 14.61 21.22 3.31
CA ASN A 114 14.27 21.64 1.96
C ASN A 114 13.98 20.43 1.04
N GLU A 115 14.85 19.43 1.03
CA GLU A 115 14.73 18.23 0.20
C GLU A 115 13.60 17.30 0.64
N ARG A 116 13.41 17.06 1.95
CA ARG A 116 12.47 16.04 2.45
C ARG A 116 11.12 16.60 2.90
N VAL A 117 10.98 17.91 3.10
CA VAL A 117 9.75 18.50 3.65
C VAL A 117 9.13 19.54 2.72
N LEU A 118 9.95 20.40 2.09
CA LEU A 118 9.44 21.57 1.35
C LEU A 118 9.39 21.39 -0.17
N ALA A 119 10.37 20.71 -0.78
CA ALA A 119 10.59 20.79 -2.23
C ALA A 119 11.03 19.48 -2.91
N GLY A 120 11.09 18.34 -2.24
CA GLY A 120 11.50 17.08 -2.87
C GLY A 120 10.43 16.01 -2.99
N GLN A 121 10.86 14.84 -3.48
CA GLN A 121 10.01 13.71 -3.90
C GLN A 121 9.13 13.15 -2.78
N SER A 122 9.57 13.27 -1.53
CA SER A 122 8.79 12.90 -0.36
C SER A 122 7.47 13.68 -0.25
N ILE A 123 7.37 14.89 -0.82
CA ILE A 123 6.15 15.69 -0.75
C ILE A 123 4.96 15.01 -1.46
N GLU A 124 5.22 14.31 -2.56
CA GLU A 124 4.17 13.58 -3.28
C GLU A 124 3.61 12.45 -2.41
N THR A 125 4.49 11.75 -1.71
CA THR A 125 4.13 10.63 -0.84
C THR A 125 3.41 11.11 0.43
N LEU A 126 3.84 12.23 1.01
CA LEU A 126 3.17 12.87 2.13
C LEU A 126 1.79 13.43 1.73
N LEU A 127 1.64 13.90 0.49
CA LEU A 127 0.35 14.31 -0.05
C LEU A 127 -0.60 13.12 -0.21
N ALA A 128 -0.09 11.95 -0.60
CA ALA A 128 -0.88 10.72 -0.61
C ALA A 128 -1.37 10.36 0.80
N VAL A 129 -0.51 10.46 1.82
CA VAL A 129 -0.89 10.25 3.23
C VAL A 129 -2.01 11.22 3.64
N LEU A 130 -1.90 12.52 3.34
CA LEU A 130 -2.96 13.51 3.60
C LEU A 130 -4.30 13.09 2.97
N MET A 131 -4.27 12.68 1.70
CA MET A 131 -5.48 12.30 0.96
C MET A 131 -6.11 11.00 1.48
N PHE A 132 -5.31 10.00 1.85
CA PHE A 132 -5.82 8.77 2.49
C PHE A 132 -6.40 9.03 3.88
N VAL A 133 -5.73 9.86 4.68
CA VAL A 133 -6.23 10.30 5.98
C VAL A 133 -7.57 11.02 5.82
N LEU A 134 -7.67 11.93 4.85
CA LEU A 134 -8.90 12.65 4.54
C LEU A 134 -10.03 11.70 4.15
N MET A 135 -9.75 10.72 3.27
CA MET A 135 -10.69 9.69 2.85
C MET A 135 -11.24 8.91 4.06
N GLY A 136 -10.34 8.39 4.89
CA GLY A 136 -10.70 7.63 6.08
C GLY A 136 -11.54 8.38 7.08
N ILE A 137 -11.09 9.58 7.47
CA ILE A 137 -11.81 10.43 8.43
C ILE A 137 -13.17 10.85 7.87
N THR A 138 -13.29 11.07 6.55
CA THR A 138 -14.58 11.35 5.91
C THR A 138 -15.56 10.19 6.05
N LEU A 139 -15.12 8.96 5.79
CA LEU A 139 -15.96 7.75 5.93
C LEU A 139 -16.34 7.49 7.39
N GLU A 140 -15.43 7.76 8.32
CA GLU A 140 -15.66 7.61 9.75
C GLU A 140 -16.66 8.65 10.29
N ARG A 141 -16.42 9.94 10.04
CA ARG A 141 -17.25 11.05 10.54
C ARG A 141 -18.63 11.11 9.89
N SER A 142 -18.79 10.52 8.71
CA SER A 142 -20.08 10.42 8.02
C SER A 142 -20.95 9.26 8.53
N LYS A 143 -20.55 8.53 9.58
CA LYS A 143 -21.25 7.36 10.17
C LYS A 143 -21.44 6.17 9.21
N ILE A 144 -20.75 6.16 8.06
CA ILE A 144 -20.72 5.00 7.16
C ILE A 144 -20.15 3.78 7.90
N ALA A 145 -19.12 3.99 8.73
CA ALA A 145 -18.55 2.98 9.63
C ALA A 145 -19.59 2.33 10.56
N ASN A 146 -20.49 3.12 11.13
CA ASN A 146 -21.54 2.63 12.02
C ASN A 146 -22.59 1.80 11.26
N ASP A 147 -22.97 2.25 10.06
CA ASP A 147 -23.92 1.52 9.22
C ASP A 147 -23.31 0.19 8.75
N LEU A 148 -22.03 0.18 8.37
CA LEU A 148 -21.29 -1.03 8.04
C LEU A 148 -21.27 -2.01 9.21
N LEU A 149 -20.95 -1.52 10.41
CA LEU A 149 -20.89 -2.36 11.61
C LEU A 149 -22.26 -2.96 11.95
N THR A 150 -23.30 -2.15 12.01
CA THR A 150 -24.66 -2.62 12.35
C THR A 150 -25.24 -3.55 11.28
N THR A 151 -24.90 -3.35 10.00
CA THR A 151 -25.33 -4.25 8.92
C THR A 151 -24.59 -5.58 8.99
N MET A 152 -23.27 -5.57 9.19
CA MET A 152 -22.47 -6.79 9.37
C MET A 152 -22.82 -7.53 10.64
N ALA A 153 -23.17 -6.82 11.71
CA ALA A 153 -23.68 -7.38 12.96
C ALA A 153 -24.98 -8.15 12.73
N ARG A 154 -25.91 -7.63 11.92
CA ARG A 154 -27.15 -8.34 11.56
C ARG A 154 -26.91 -9.58 10.69
N VAL A 155 -25.92 -9.50 9.79
CA VAL A 155 -25.59 -10.60 8.86
C VAL A 155 -24.94 -11.79 9.57
N PHE A 156 -23.95 -11.53 10.43
CA PHE A 156 -23.23 -12.59 11.15
C PHE A 156 -23.80 -12.87 12.54
N GLY A 157 -24.62 -11.97 13.10
CA GLY A 157 -25.18 -12.06 14.45
C GLY A 157 -25.80 -13.40 14.84
N PRO A 158 -26.59 -14.07 13.97
CA PRO A 158 -27.17 -15.38 14.28
C PRO A 158 -26.15 -16.51 14.46
N LEU A 159 -24.89 -16.30 14.09
CA LEU A 159 -23.82 -17.27 14.29
C LEU A 159 -23.14 -17.06 15.66
N PRO A 160 -22.72 -18.12 16.37
CA PRO A 160 -21.87 -17.99 17.55
C PRO A 160 -20.60 -17.19 17.24
N GLY A 161 -20.29 -16.16 18.03
CA GLY A 161 -19.18 -15.25 17.76
C GLY A 161 -19.39 -14.28 16.59
N GLY A 162 -20.59 -14.24 16.03
CA GLY A 162 -20.96 -13.45 14.86
C GLY A 162 -20.55 -11.99 14.95
N LEU A 163 -20.86 -11.33 16.07
CA LEU A 163 -20.48 -9.93 16.29
C LEU A 163 -18.96 -9.70 16.29
N ALA A 164 -18.19 -10.65 16.83
CA ALA A 164 -16.74 -10.55 16.81
C ALA A 164 -16.19 -10.64 15.38
N VAL A 165 -16.73 -11.56 14.56
CA VAL A 165 -16.38 -11.67 13.14
C VAL A 165 -16.77 -10.40 12.40
N SER A 166 -17.95 -9.82 12.67
CA SER A 166 -18.36 -8.53 12.09
C SER A 166 -17.39 -7.41 12.43
N VAL A 167 -16.87 -7.35 13.66
CA VAL A 167 -15.86 -6.35 14.05
C VAL A 167 -14.56 -6.55 13.26
N VAL A 168 -14.08 -7.79 13.09
CA VAL A 168 -12.87 -8.07 12.29
C VAL A 168 -13.05 -7.64 10.83
N VAL A 169 -14.18 -8.02 10.22
CA VAL A 169 -14.47 -7.70 8.80
C VAL A 169 -14.62 -6.19 8.59
N VAL A 170 -15.43 -5.53 9.42
CA VAL A 170 -15.66 -4.09 9.31
C VAL A 170 -14.39 -3.33 9.65
N GLY A 171 -13.66 -3.78 10.66
CA GLY A 171 -12.38 -3.20 11.03
C GLY A 171 -11.34 -3.38 9.93
N ALA A 172 -11.31 -4.49 9.19
CA ALA A 172 -10.47 -4.65 8.00
C ALA A 172 -10.82 -3.66 6.87
N PHE A 173 -12.11 -3.43 6.61
CA PHE A 173 -12.56 -2.45 5.61
C PHE A 173 -12.24 -1.00 6.02
N LEU A 174 -12.46 -0.66 7.28
CA LEU A 174 -12.14 0.68 7.78
C LEU A 174 -10.63 0.89 7.90
N ALA A 175 -9.89 -0.14 8.31
CA ALA A 175 -8.44 -0.17 8.34
C ALA A 175 -7.84 0.21 6.98
N ALA A 176 -8.32 -0.42 5.91
CA ALA A 176 -7.95 -0.10 4.54
C ALA A 176 -8.24 1.37 4.19
N SER A 177 -9.28 1.96 4.77
CA SER A 177 -9.70 3.31 4.42
C SER A 177 -9.02 4.41 5.23
N THR A 178 -8.69 4.15 6.50
CA THR A 178 -8.18 5.17 7.43
C THR A 178 -6.68 5.12 7.61
N GLY A 179 -6.06 3.94 7.63
CA GLY A 179 -4.64 3.78 7.95
C GLY A 179 -4.22 4.29 9.34
N ILE A 180 -5.16 4.74 10.18
CA ILE A 180 -4.90 5.30 11.51
C ILE A 180 -5.43 4.32 12.55
N VAL A 181 -4.51 3.55 13.13
CA VAL A 181 -4.84 2.51 14.12
C VAL A 181 -5.54 3.09 15.33
N GLY A 182 -5.01 4.16 15.92
CA GLY A 182 -5.57 4.69 17.17
C GLY A 182 -7.00 5.18 17.04
N ALA A 183 -7.30 5.96 15.99
CA ALA A 183 -8.66 6.43 15.72
C ALA A 183 -9.62 5.25 15.49
N THR A 184 -9.20 4.25 14.72
CA THR A 184 -10.03 3.07 14.43
C THR A 184 -10.33 2.26 15.69
N VAL A 185 -9.33 2.04 16.55
CA VAL A 185 -9.51 1.33 17.84
C VAL A 185 -10.44 2.12 18.78
N VAL A 186 -10.28 3.43 18.87
CA VAL A 186 -11.16 4.31 19.69
C VAL A 186 -12.59 4.25 19.17
N THR A 187 -12.78 4.42 17.86
CA THR A 187 -14.10 4.46 17.24
C THR A 187 -14.80 3.12 17.32
N MET A 188 -14.10 2.02 17.05
CA MET A 188 -14.63 0.67 17.29
C MET A 188 -14.90 0.43 18.77
N GLY A 189 -14.00 0.85 19.67
CA GLY A 189 -14.21 0.75 21.11
C GLY A 189 -15.46 1.50 21.60
N LEU A 190 -15.76 2.67 21.05
CA LEU A 190 -16.97 3.44 21.41
C LEU A 190 -18.25 2.85 20.81
N LEU A 191 -18.18 2.24 19.62
CA LEU A 191 -19.36 1.72 18.90
C LEU A 191 -19.66 0.25 19.21
N SER A 192 -18.66 -0.62 19.15
CA SER A 192 -18.84 -2.07 19.21
C SER A 192 -18.69 -2.65 20.62
N LEU A 193 -17.78 -2.13 21.46
CA LEU A 193 -17.58 -2.67 22.80
C LEU A 193 -18.85 -2.63 23.66
N PRO A 194 -19.59 -1.51 23.77
CA PRO A 194 -20.83 -1.47 24.57
C PRO A 194 -21.88 -2.42 24.02
N THR A 195 -21.95 -2.57 22.70
CA THR A 195 -22.90 -3.46 22.01
C THR A 195 -22.58 -4.92 22.32
N MET A 196 -21.31 -5.33 22.25
CA MET A 196 -20.86 -6.69 22.58
C MET A 196 -21.15 -7.03 24.06
N LEU A 197 -20.85 -6.11 24.98
CA LEU A 197 -21.08 -6.33 26.42
C LEU A 197 -22.57 -6.45 26.76
N ARG A 198 -23.45 -5.68 26.10
CA ARG A 198 -24.92 -5.80 26.27
C ARG A 198 -25.45 -7.16 25.83
N HIS A 199 -24.81 -7.79 24.84
CA HIS A 199 -25.14 -9.14 24.38
C HIS A 199 -24.31 -10.22 25.08
N ASN A 200 -23.82 -9.97 26.30
CA ASN A 200 -23.12 -10.93 27.15
C ASN A 200 -21.82 -11.51 26.54
N TYR A 201 -21.15 -10.78 25.65
CA TYR A 201 -19.79 -11.17 25.26
C TYR A 201 -18.83 -10.96 26.42
N SER A 202 -17.86 -11.87 26.56
CA SER A 202 -16.78 -11.72 27.53
C SER A 202 -15.95 -10.46 27.25
N PRO A 203 -15.57 -9.67 28.28
CA PRO A 203 -14.72 -8.49 28.10
C PRO A 203 -13.40 -8.81 27.39
N GLU A 204 -12.83 -10.00 27.62
CA GLU A 204 -11.57 -10.42 27.02
C GLU A 204 -11.70 -10.57 25.50
N ILE A 205 -12.68 -11.34 24.99
CA ILE A 205 -12.81 -11.51 23.53
C ILE A 205 -13.21 -10.20 22.85
N ALA A 206 -14.11 -9.42 23.47
CA ALA A 206 -14.58 -8.17 22.91
C ALA A 206 -13.42 -7.16 22.77
N THR A 207 -12.63 -6.99 23.83
CA THR A 207 -11.49 -6.06 23.79
C THR A 207 -10.35 -6.55 22.90
N GLY A 208 -10.04 -7.85 22.93
CA GLY A 208 -9.01 -8.46 22.09
C GLY A 208 -9.30 -8.29 20.61
N VAL A 209 -10.53 -8.60 20.18
CA VAL A 209 -10.96 -8.48 18.77
C VAL A 209 -10.93 -7.03 18.31
N ILE A 210 -11.42 -6.09 19.11
CA ILE A 210 -11.43 -4.66 18.76
C ILE A 210 -10.00 -4.12 18.63
N ALA A 211 -9.13 -4.42 19.59
CA ALA A 211 -7.74 -3.99 19.56
C ALA A 211 -6.99 -4.57 18.34
N ALA A 212 -7.09 -5.89 18.14
CA ALA A 212 -6.43 -6.58 17.03
C ALA A 212 -6.94 -6.08 15.67
N SER A 213 -8.25 -5.96 15.52
CA SER A 213 -8.87 -5.51 14.27
C SER A 213 -8.48 -4.07 13.91
N GLY A 214 -8.32 -3.18 14.89
CA GLY A 214 -7.89 -1.81 14.62
C GLY A 214 -6.45 -1.70 14.12
N THR A 215 -5.58 -2.65 14.48
CA THR A 215 -4.18 -2.69 13.99
C THR A 215 -4.04 -3.12 12.54
N LEU A 216 -5.07 -3.75 11.95
CA LEU A 216 -5.05 -4.19 10.54
C LEU A 216 -4.81 -3.02 9.56
N GLY A 217 -5.08 -1.78 9.97
CA GLY A 217 -4.81 -0.58 9.16
C GLY A 217 -3.34 -0.34 8.84
N GLN A 218 -2.42 -1.02 9.53
CA GLN A 218 -0.99 -0.95 9.23
C GLN A 218 -0.57 -1.83 8.05
N ILE A 219 -1.34 -2.86 7.72
CA ILE A 219 -0.96 -3.83 6.69
C ILE A 219 -1.93 -3.88 5.51
N ILE A 220 -3.24 -3.68 5.73
CA ILE A 220 -4.23 -3.77 4.65
C ILE A 220 -4.16 -2.50 3.79
N PRO A 221 -3.85 -2.59 2.48
CA PRO A 221 -3.79 -1.43 1.60
C PRO A 221 -5.17 -0.78 1.38
N PRO A 222 -5.24 0.55 1.13
CA PRO A 222 -4.14 1.52 1.21
C PRO A 222 -3.75 1.86 2.66
N SER A 223 -2.49 1.63 3.02
CA SER A 223 -1.99 1.83 4.39
C SER A 223 -0.92 2.91 4.46
N ILE A 224 -1.06 3.83 5.41
CA ILE A 224 -0.06 4.89 5.68
C ILE A 224 1.31 4.29 5.99
N VAL A 225 1.34 3.19 6.76
CA VAL A 225 2.59 2.50 7.12
C VAL A 225 3.32 2.01 5.88
N ILE A 226 2.60 1.36 4.95
CA ILE A 226 3.18 0.82 3.71
C ILE A 226 3.56 1.94 2.74
N VAL A 227 2.81 3.04 2.68
CA VAL A 227 3.21 4.23 1.88
C VAL A 227 4.55 4.76 2.36
N LEU A 228 4.69 5.01 3.67
CA LEU A 228 5.89 5.59 4.25
C LEU A 228 7.09 4.64 4.19
N LEU A 229 6.88 3.36 4.53
CA LEU A 229 7.90 2.34 4.37
C LEU A 229 8.30 2.18 2.91
N GLY A 230 7.37 2.25 1.97
CA GLY A 230 7.68 2.03 0.56
C GLY A 230 8.54 3.12 -0.06
N THR A 231 8.30 4.38 0.31
CA THR A 231 9.17 5.48 -0.10
C THR A 231 10.56 5.32 0.49
N LEU A 232 10.67 5.11 1.81
CA LEU A 232 11.98 5.00 2.46
C LEU A 232 12.75 3.73 2.09
N ALA A 233 12.07 2.59 2.00
CA ALA A 233 12.67 1.32 1.60
C ALA A 233 13.12 1.37 0.14
N GLY A 234 12.34 1.99 -0.75
CA GLY A 234 12.73 2.19 -2.15
C GLY A 234 14.01 3.01 -2.27
N ASP A 235 14.09 4.15 -1.56
CA ASP A 235 15.28 5.00 -1.54
C ASP A 235 16.50 4.27 -0.95
N LEU A 236 16.33 3.64 0.22
CA LEU A 236 17.41 2.94 0.91
C LEU A 236 17.90 1.71 0.12
N TYR A 237 16.99 0.98 -0.53
CA TYR A 237 17.33 -0.16 -1.39
C TYR A 237 18.10 0.30 -2.62
N SER A 238 17.62 1.32 -3.34
CA SER A 238 18.31 1.87 -4.51
C SER A 238 19.73 2.32 -4.16
N VAL A 239 19.89 3.12 -3.09
CA VAL A 239 21.20 3.61 -2.65
C VAL A 239 22.10 2.47 -2.16
N ALA A 240 21.58 1.52 -1.39
CA ALA A 240 22.39 0.42 -0.86
C ALA A 240 22.86 -0.53 -1.96
N GLN A 241 22.03 -0.80 -2.96
CA GLN A 241 22.41 -1.63 -4.12
C GLN A 241 23.38 -0.90 -5.05
N GLU A 242 23.27 0.42 -5.20
CA GLU A 242 24.23 1.23 -5.94
C GLU A 242 25.62 1.17 -5.29
N ASN A 243 25.69 1.36 -3.97
CA ASN A 243 26.94 1.23 -3.22
C ASN A 243 27.52 -0.19 -3.36
N ARG A 244 26.69 -1.22 -3.27
CA ARG A 244 27.12 -2.62 -3.46
C ARG A 244 27.67 -2.87 -4.86
N ALA A 245 27.06 -2.29 -5.90
CA ALA A 245 27.55 -2.43 -7.27
C ALA A 245 28.91 -1.76 -7.46
N ILE A 246 29.09 -0.55 -6.90
CA ILE A 246 30.37 0.17 -6.91
C ILE A 246 31.43 -0.63 -6.15
N GLU A 247 31.09 -1.17 -4.97
CA GLU A 247 31.98 -2.02 -4.19
C GLU A 247 32.36 -3.32 -4.92
N ALA A 248 31.50 -3.82 -5.81
CA ALA A 248 31.71 -4.98 -6.66
C ALA A 248 32.46 -4.64 -7.97
N GLY A 249 32.84 -3.38 -8.20
CA GLY A 249 33.57 -2.94 -9.40
C GLY A 249 32.69 -2.66 -10.62
N CYS A 250 31.37 -2.67 -10.46
CA CYS A 250 30.39 -2.32 -11.49
C CYS A 250 30.08 -0.81 -11.50
N SER A 251 29.58 -0.29 -12.63
CA SER A 251 29.27 1.14 -12.79
C SER A 251 28.00 1.59 -12.06
N ASP A 252 27.00 0.72 -11.98
CA ASP A 252 25.66 1.02 -11.48
C ASP A 252 24.92 -0.26 -11.06
N ALA A 253 23.90 -0.13 -10.22
CA ALA A 253 23.12 -1.25 -9.71
C ALA A 253 22.36 -2.01 -10.81
N LEU A 254 21.91 -1.34 -11.87
CA LEU A 254 21.20 -1.98 -12.98
C LEU A 254 22.12 -2.97 -13.72
N THR A 255 23.38 -2.60 -13.92
CA THR A 255 24.41 -3.46 -14.52
C THR A 255 24.70 -4.67 -13.65
N TYR A 256 24.87 -4.46 -12.35
CA TYR A 256 25.16 -5.55 -11.41
C TYR A 256 23.98 -6.52 -11.23
N LEU A 257 22.76 -6.00 -11.04
CA LEU A 257 21.57 -6.81 -10.73
C LEU A 257 20.82 -7.32 -11.98
N GLY A 258 21.08 -6.77 -13.16
CA GLY A 258 20.32 -7.05 -14.39
C GLY A 258 18.90 -6.47 -14.40
N LYS A 259 18.46 -5.82 -13.31
CA LYS A 259 17.14 -5.20 -13.17
C LYS A 259 17.24 -3.89 -12.38
N PRO A 260 16.33 -2.93 -12.61
CA PRO A 260 16.32 -1.67 -11.86
C PRO A 260 16.20 -1.94 -10.36
N ALA A 261 17.10 -1.33 -9.56
CA ALA A 261 17.08 -1.42 -8.10
C ALA A 261 16.00 -0.51 -7.49
N VAL A 262 14.75 -0.66 -7.93
CA VAL A 262 13.64 0.23 -7.55
C VAL A 262 12.52 -0.58 -6.92
N VAL A 263 12.01 -0.10 -5.79
CA VAL A 263 10.81 -0.63 -5.14
C VAL A 263 9.78 0.48 -5.06
N SER A 264 8.66 0.30 -5.72
CA SER A 264 7.56 1.28 -5.70
C SER A 264 6.58 0.98 -4.54
N VAL A 265 5.89 2.03 -4.08
CA VAL A 265 4.78 1.89 -3.12
C VAL A 265 3.68 0.98 -3.66
N GLY A 266 3.38 1.05 -4.97
CA GLY A 266 2.38 0.20 -5.60
C GLY A 266 2.73 -1.29 -5.54
N THR A 267 4.00 -1.63 -5.79
CA THR A 267 4.49 -3.00 -5.65
C THR A 267 4.40 -3.51 -4.21
N LEU A 268 4.62 -2.63 -3.23
CA LEU A 268 4.45 -2.98 -1.82
C LEU A 268 2.98 -3.11 -1.41
N PHE A 269 2.06 -2.36 -2.02
CA PHE A 269 0.62 -2.60 -1.85
C PHE A 269 0.21 -3.98 -2.39
N GLN A 270 0.73 -4.38 -3.56
CA GLN A 270 0.53 -5.74 -4.08
C GLN A 270 1.06 -6.79 -3.09
N ALA A 271 2.27 -6.58 -2.57
CA ALA A 271 2.94 -7.48 -1.64
C ALA A 271 2.23 -7.59 -0.28
N ALA A 272 1.62 -6.51 0.21
CA ALA A 272 0.92 -6.47 1.49
C ALA A 272 -0.50 -7.07 1.45
N LEU A 273 -1.11 -7.16 0.27
CA LEU A 273 -2.52 -7.55 0.12
C LEU A 273 -2.81 -8.94 0.70
N LEU A 274 -2.04 -9.95 0.28
CA LEU A 274 -2.26 -11.33 0.72
C LEU A 274 -1.93 -11.54 2.21
N PRO A 275 -0.79 -11.05 2.75
CA PRO A 275 -0.53 -11.05 4.19
C PRO A 275 -1.60 -10.35 5.03
N GLY A 276 -2.11 -9.20 4.57
CA GLY A 276 -3.17 -8.47 5.27
C GLY A 276 -4.49 -9.25 5.34
N ILE A 277 -4.91 -9.84 4.22
CA ILE A 277 -6.09 -10.72 4.15
C ILE A 277 -5.89 -11.97 5.01
N LEU A 278 -4.71 -12.59 4.95
CA LEU A 278 -4.35 -13.75 5.75
C LEU A 278 -4.51 -13.46 7.25
N LEU A 279 -3.96 -12.35 7.75
CA LEU A 279 -4.07 -11.96 9.16
C LEU A 279 -5.53 -11.70 9.56
N ALA A 280 -6.30 -10.97 8.74
CA ALA A 280 -7.72 -10.72 8.99
C ALA A 280 -8.52 -12.04 9.06
N LEU A 281 -8.23 -12.99 8.16
CA LEU A 281 -8.84 -14.32 8.17
C LEU A 281 -8.46 -15.10 9.42
N LEU A 282 -7.19 -15.12 9.81
CA LEU A 282 -6.75 -15.80 11.03
C LEU A 282 -7.44 -15.23 12.29
N TYR A 283 -7.64 -13.91 12.36
CA TYR A 283 -8.38 -13.27 13.46
C TYR A 283 -9.86 -13.69 13.48
N ALA A 284 -10.51 -13.68 12.32
CA ALA A 284 -11.91 -14.10 12.19
C ALA A 284 -12.10 -15.58 12.53
N LEU A 285 -11.21 -16.45 12.04
CA LEU A 285 -11.20 -17.89 12.32
C LEU A 285 -10.97 -18.16 13.80
N TYR A 286 -10.05 -17.44 14.44
CA TYR A 286 -9.84 -17.56 15.88
C TYR A 286 -11.07 -17.11 16.68
N ALA A 287 -11.66 -15.95 16.35
CA ALA A 287 -12.85 -15.44 17.04
C ALA A 287 -14.02 -16.42 16.91
N PHE A 288 -14.24 -16.95 15.70
CA PHE A 288 -15.28 -17.94 15.43
C PHE A 288 -15.01 -19.29 16.13
N GLY A 289 -13.79 -19.82 16.01
CA GLY A 289 -13.39 -21.07 16.67
C GLY A 289 -13.46 -20.99 18.19
N TYR A 290 -13.06 -19.85 18.77
CA TYR A 290 -13.19 -19.59 20.21
C TYR A 290 -14.66 -19.59 20.64
N ALA A 291 -15.56 -19.00 19.84
CA ALA A 291 -16.99 -18.98 20.12
C ALA A 291 -17.65 -20.36 20.00
N LEU A 292 -17.22 -21.19 19.05
CA LEU A 292 -17.69 -22.58 18.94
C LEU A 292 -17.28 -23.43 20.15
N LEU A 293 -16.04 -23.23 20.65
CA LEU A 293 -15.54 -23.93 21.83
C LEU A 293 -16.10 -23.37 23.15
N ASN A 294 -16.42 -22.07 23.19
CA ASN A 294 -16.95 -21.39 24.38
C ASN A 294 -18.21 -20.55 24.05
N PRO A 295 -19.37 -21.19 23.76
CA PRO A 295 -20.58 -20.47 23.35
C PRO A 295 -21.10 -19.48 24.41
N SER A 296 -20.82 -19.73 25.69
CA SER A 296 -21.22 -18.85 26.80
C SER A 296 -20.46 -17.52 26.83
N LYS A 297 -19.27 -17.45 26.21
CA LYS A 297 -18.40 -16.26 26.22
C LYS A 297 -18.55 -15.38 24.98
N ALA A 298 -19.20 -15.90 23.94
CA ALA A 298 -19.45 -15.21 22.67
C ALA A 298 -20.73 -15.77 22.03
N PRO A 299 -21.91 -15.49 22.64
CA PRO A 299 -23.18 -16.06 22.19
C PRO A 299 -23.61 -15.51 20.82
N ALA A 300 -24.50 -16.26 20.16
CA ALA A 300 -25.24 -15.77 19.01
C ALA A 300 -26.21 -14.66 19.43
N VAL A 301 -26.44 -13.70 18.55
CA VAL A 301 -27.30 -12.54 18.77
C VAL A 301 -28.39 -12.51 17.71
N ASP A 302 -29.55 -13.03 18.08
CA ASP A 302 -30.72 -13.15 17.18
C ASP A 302 -31.61 -11.89 17.18
N ASP A 303 -31.44 -10.99 18.15
CA ASP A 303 -32.33 -9.84 18.39
C ASP A 303 -31.88 -8.53 17.70
N LEU A 304 -30.99 -8.62 16.70
CA LEU A 304 -30.49 -7.44 15.96
C LEU A 304 -31.44 -6.96 14.84
N GLY A 305 -32.60 -7.61 14.69
CA GLY A 305 -33.58 -7.36 13.64
C GLY A 305 -33.29 -8.11 12.34
N GLU A 306 -34.35 -8.46 11.61
CA GLU A 306 -34.21 -9.15 10.32
C GLU A 306 -33.58 -8.23 9.27
N THR A 307 -32.64 -8.76 8.49
CA THR A 307 -32.17 -8.06 7.29
C THR A 307 -33.28 -8.01 6.25
N ASN A 308 -33.41 -6.91 5.51
CA ASN A 308 -34.32 -6.80 4.34
C ASN A 308 -33.89 -7.67 3.13
N ALA A 309 -33.08 -8.71 3.36
CA ALA A 309 -32.61 -9.64 2.35
C ALA A 309 -33.64 -10.74 2.16
N GLU A 310 -34.01 -11.00 0.90
CA GLU A 310 -34.91 -12.10 0.56
C GLU A 310 -34.24 -13.45 0.87
N PRO A 311 -34.95 -14.42 1.48
CA PRO A 311 -34.38 -15.73 1.74
C PRO A 311 -34.03 -16.43 0.42
N ILE A 312 -32.73 -16.65 0.21
CA ILE A 312 -32.18 -17.34 -0.96
C ILE A 312 -31.91 -18.81 -0.65
N THR A 313 -32.23 -19.71 -1.59
CA THR A 313 -31.83 -21.11 -1.45
C THR A 313 -30.33 -21.28 -1.69
N ARG A 314 -29.71 -22.31 -1.11
CA ARG A 314 -28.27 -22.61 -1.34
C ARG A 314 -27.93 -22.76 -2.83
N GLY A 315 -28.84 -23.35 -3.62
CA GLY A 315 -28.67 -23.52 -5.06
C GLY A 315 -28.71 -22.20 -5.82
N GLU A 316 -29.66 -21.32 -5.50
CA GLU A 316 -29.72 -19.97 -6.10
C GLU A 316 -28.51 -19.12 -5.71
N GLY A 317 -28.11 -19.19 -4.44
CA GLY A 317 -26.93 -18.50 -3.94
C GLY A 317 -25.67 -18.90 -4.70
N PHE A 318 -25.42 -20.20 -4.83
CA PHE A 318 -24.29 -20.71 -5.62
C PHE A 318 -24.38 -20.30 -7.09
N THR A 319 -25.56 -20.47 -7.71
CA THR A 319 -25.74 -20.21 -9.15
C THR A 319 -25.48 -18.74 -9.48
N TRP A 320 -26.09 -17.80 -8.76
CA TRP A 320 -26.09 -16.39 -9.17
C TRP A 320 -24.93 -15.56 -8.61
N PHE A 321 -24.38 -15.91 -7.44
CA PHE A 321 -23.23 -15.19 -6.86
C PHE A 321 -21.88 -15.78 -7.23
N ILE A 322 -21.80 -17.07 -7.59
CA ILE A 322 -20.54 -17.75 -7.90
C ILE A 322 -20.59 -18.33 -9.32
N GLY A 323 -21.50 -19.26 -9.60
CA GLY A 323 -21.54 -20.03 -10.84
C GLY A 323 -21.60 -19.15 -12.10
N VAL A 324 -22.59 -18.28 -12.21
CA VAL A 324 -22.77 -17.39 -13.37
C VAL A 324 -21.64 -16.35 -13.48
N PRO A 325 -21.23 -15.63 -12.41
CA PRO A 325 -20.08 -14.74 -12.48
C PRO A 325 -18.79 -15.42 -12.93
N VAL A 326 -18.46 -16.57 -12.34
CA VAL A 326 -17.26 -17.35 -12.72
C VAL A 326 -17.38 -17.85 -14.15
N ALA A 327 -18.55 -18.34 -14.59
CA ALA A 327 -18.75 -18.78 -15.96
C ALA A 327 -18.61 -17.64 -16.98
N LEU A 328 -19.10 -16.44 -16.67
CA LEU A 328 -18.96 -15.25 -17.52
C LEU A 328 -17.48 -14.83 -17.65
N VAL A 329 -16.75 -14.75 -16.53
CA VAL A 329 -15.34 -14.36 -16.52
C VAL A 329 -14.47 -15.43 -17.16
N ALA A 330 -14.63 -16.70 -16.79
CA ALA A 330 -13.90 -17.81 -17.37
C ALA A 330 -14.21 -17.97 -18.86
N GLY A 331 -15.47 -17.77 -19.26
CA GLY A 331 -15.87 -17.75 -20.67
C GLY A 331 -15.15 -16.66 -21.46
N MET A 332 -15.06 -15.45 -20.91
CA MET A 332 -14.29 -14.36 -21.52
C MET A 332 -12.79 -14.70 -21.62
N LEU A 333 -12.17 -15.23 -20.57
CA LEU A 333 -10.76 -15.62 -20.58
C LEU A 333 -10.48 -16.72 -21.61
N VAL A 334 -11.34 -17.73 -21.68
CA VAL A 334 -11.24 -18.82 -22.65
C VAL A 334 -11.39 -18.30 -24.08
N LEU A 335 -12.39 -17.43 -24.33
CA LEU A 335 -12.57 -16.80 -25.64
C LEU A 335 -11.40 -15.88 -26.01
N SER A 336 -10.75 -15.26 -25.03
CA SER A 336 -9.54 -14.47 -25.23
C SER A 336 -8.35 -15.35 -25.63
N GLU A 337 -8.17 -16.49 -24.96
CA GLU A 337 -7.09 -17.45 -25.25
C GLU A 337 -7.22 -18.07 -26.65
N PHE A 338 -8.46 -18.35 -27.08
CA PHE A 338 -8.75 -18.86 -28.43
C PHE A 338 -8.75 -17.77 -29.51
N GLY A 339 -8.37 -16.52 -29.19
CA GLY A 339 -8.30 -15.41 -30.14
C GLY A 339 -9.66 -14.90 -30.65
N VAL A 340 -10.77 -15.31 -30.01
CA VAL A 340 -12.12 -14.83 -30.34
C VAL A 340 -12.34 -13.42 -29.79
N ILE A 341 -11.81 -13.14 -28.60
CA ILE A 341 -11.76 -11.80 -27.98
C ILE A 341 -10.34 -11.28 -28.07
N GLY A 342 -10.16 -10.09 -28.62
CA GLY A 342 -8.83 -9.51 -28.81
C GLY A 342 -8.88 -8.05 -29.27
N SER A 343 -7.72 -7.47 -29.49
CA SER A 343 -7.64 -6.08 -29.94
C SER A 343 -8.12 -5.98 -31.39
N GLN A 344 -9.03 -5.05 -31.64
CA GLN A 344 -9.44 -4.62 -32.98
C GLN A 344 -8.80 -3.27 -33.37
N SER A 345 -7.89 -2.76 -32.55
CA SER A 345 -7.25 -1.46 -32.79
C SER A 345 -6.24 -1.56 -33.94
N LEU A 346 -6.40 -0.67 -34.93
CA LEU A 346 -5.46 -0.49 -36.04
C LEU A 346 -4.37 0.56 -35.76
N ASN A 347 -4.28 1.06 -34.52
CA ASN A 347 -3.21 1.98 -34.15
C ASN A 347 -1.87 1.24 -34.22
N VAL A 348 -0.96 1.75 -35.05
CA VAL A 348 0.42 1.28 -35.17
C VAL A 348 1.27 2.38 -34.55
N ASP A 349 2.16 2.01 -33.64
CA ASP A 349 3.12 2.95 -33.06
C ASP A 349 3.99 3.53 -34.18
N ARG A 350 4.34 4.81 -34.06
CA ARG A 350 5.07 5.53 -35.12
C ARG A 350 6.56 5.14 -35.20
N TYR A 351 7.05 4.50 -34.15
CA TYR A 351 8.42 4.03 -34.02
C TYR A 351 8.45 2.51 -33.99
N SER A 352 9.49 1.90 -34.55
CA SER A 352 9.77 0.49 -34.37
C SER A 352 10.06 0.18 -32.90
N ASP A 353 9.71 -1.03 -32.47
CA ASP A 353 10.07 -1.51 -31.15
C ASP A 353 11.60 -1.47 -31.02
N ARG A 354 12.09 -1.01 -29.86
CA ARG A 354 13.52 -1.06 -29.55
C ARG A 354 13.92 -2.54 -29.56
N GLY A 355 15.01 -2.87 -30.26
CA GLY A 355 15.50 -4.25 -30.34
C GLY A 355 15.74 -4.85 -28.95
N ASP A 356 15.60 -6.17 -28.86
CA ASP A 356 15.86 -6.91 -27.63
C ASP A 356 17.28 -6.63 -27.13
N VAL A 357 17.39 -6.29 -25.85
CA VAL A 357 18.67 -6.15 -25.16
C VAL A 357 19.02 -7.48 -24.52
N ALA A 358 20.31 -7.81 -24.47
CA ALA A 358 20.77 -8.99 -23.75
C ALA A 358 20.28 -8.95 -22.28
N SER A 359 19.97 -10.11 -21.73
CA SER A 359 19.48 -10.29 -20.36
C SER A 359 20.42 -9.69 -19.30
N LEU A 360 21.73 -9.64 -19.57
CA LEU A 360 22.74 -8.95 -18.77
C LEU A 360 23.63 -8.09 -19.68
N ARG A 361 24.16 -7.00 -19.12
CA ARG A 361 25.17 -6.18 -19.82
C ARG A 361 26.51 -6.92 -19.80
N THR A 362 27.05 -7.22 -20.98
CA THR A 362 28.28 -7.99 -21.14
C THR A 362 29.52 -7.11 -21.32
N ASN A 363 29.36 -5.84 -21.66
CA ASN A 363 30.45 -4.86 -21.76
C ASN A 363 30.72 -4.20 -20.39
N VAL A 364 31.43 -4.92 -19.52
CA VAL A 364 31.75 -4.48 -18.14
C VAL A 364 33.23 -4.69 -17.83
N SER A 365 33.72 -4.11 -16.74
CA SER A 365 35.09 -4.33 -16.26
C SER A 365 35.31 -5.81 -15.86
N PRO A 366 36.56 -6.32 -15.88
CA PRO A 366 36.85 -7.70 -15.45
C PRO A 366 36.37 -8.00 -14.02
N ASP A 367 36.54 -7.06 -13.10
CA ASP A 367 36.09 -7.19 -11.71
C ASP A 367 34.56 -7.28 -11.61
N CYS A 368 33.84 -6.45 -12.39
CA CYS A 368 32.37 -6.51 -12.46
C CYS A 368 31.88 -7.81 -13.11
N GLN A 369 32.58 -8.30 -14.13
CA GLN A 369 32.26 -9.57 -14.77
C GLN A 369 32.33 -10.72 -13.75
N GLU A 370 33.42 -10.82 -12.98
CA GLU A 370 33.56 -11.85 -11.94
C GLU A 370 32.44 -11.73 -10.90
N ALA A 371 32.16 -10.52 -10.42
CA ALA A 371 31.10 -10.28 -9.45
C ALA A 371 29.68 -10.60 -9.99
N MET A 372 29.43 -10.39 -11.28
CA MET A 372 28.17 -10.74 -11.94
C MET A 372 28.04 -12.24 -12.14
N ILE A 373 29.12 -12.93 -12.50
CA ILE A 373 29.16 -14.39 -12.61
C ILE A 373 28.89 -15.04 -11.24
N ASP A 374 29.47 -14.49 -10.18
CA ASP A 374 29.21 -14.95 -8.81
C ASP A 374 27.75 -14.76 -8.39
N LEU A 375 27.09 -13.70 -8.85
CA LEU A 375 25.71 -13.38 -8.49
C LEU A 375 24.67 -14.19 -9.29
N HIS A 376 24.82 -14.25 -10.61
CA HIS A 376 23.82 -14.84 -11.52
C HIS A 376 24.17 -16.27 -11.98
N GLY A 377 25.42 -16.68 -11.75
CA GLY A 377 25.96 -17.96 -12.20
C GLY A 377 26.51 -17.91 -13.63
N GLN A 378 27.50 -18.76 -13.92
CA GLN A 378 28.18 -18.83 -15.21
C GLN A 378 27.21 -19.06 -16.39
N ALA A 379 26.18 -19.90 -16.20
CA ALA A 379 25.24 -20.23 -17.27
C ALA A 379 24.43 -19.01 -17.74
N ALA A 380 24.02 -18.12 -16.82
CA ALA A 380 23.28 -16.91 -17.16
C ALA A 380 24.18 -15.89 -17.88
N TRP A 381 25.46 -15.80 -17.46
CA TRP A 381 26.44 -14.96 -18.14
C TRP A 381 26.71 -15.44 -19.57
N ASP A 382 26.96 -16.73 -19.77
CA ASP A 382 27.21 -17.32 -21.09
C ASP A 382 26.00 -17.14 -22.02
N GLN A 383 24.78 -17.25 -21.47
CA GLN A 383 23.54 -16.96 -22.20
C GLN A 383 23.49 -15.48 -22.63
N ALA A 384 23.75 -14.53 -21.73
CA ALA A 384 23.76 -13.12 -22.06
C ALA A 384 24.83 -12.76 -23.10
N VAL A 385 26.00 -13.43 -23.07
CA VAL A 385 27.04 -13.29 -24.10
C VAL A 385 26.57 -13.82 -25.44
N ALA A 386 25.89 -14.97 -25.48
CA ALA A 386 25.31 -15.51 -26.71
C ALA A 386 24.20 -14.60 -27.27
N GLU A 387 23.35 -14.05 -26.40
CA GLU A 387 22.31 -13.07 -26.76
C GLU A 387 22.95 -11.80 -27.33
N GLN A 388 23.97 -11.24 -26.66
CA GLN A 388 24.67 -10.06 -27.15
C GLN A 388 25.37 -10.34 -28.49
N ALA A 389 25.99 -11.51 -28.65
CA ALA A 389 26.62 -11.89 -29.92
C ALA A 389 25.59 -12.00 -31.05
N ALA A 390 24.41 -12.59 -30.78
CA ALA A 390 23.32 -12.65 -31.75
C ALA A 390 22.78 -11.26 -32.10
N ILE A 391 22.67 -10.37 -31.11
CA ILE A 391 22.27 -8.96 -31.31
C ILE A 391 23.32 -8.25 -32.17
N ASP A 392 24.60 -8.40 -31.88
CA ASP A 392 25.70 -7.77 -32.62
C ASP A 392 25.79 -8.31 -34.05
N GLU A 393 25.61 -9.62 -34.26
CA GLU A 393 25.51 -10.25 -35.59
C GLU A 393 24.31 -9.73 -36.40
N SER A 394 23.23 -9.34 -35.73
CA SER A 394 22.06 -8.71 -36.35
C SER A 394 22.22 -7.20 -36.63
N GLY A 395 23.37 -6.61 -36.29
CA GLY A 395 23.66 -5.18 -36.48
C GLY A 395 23.56 -4.32 -35.22
N GLY A 396 23.52 -4.93 -34.03
CA GLY A 396 23.37 -4.28 -32.72
C GLY A 396 21.91 -4.06 -32.31
N VAL A 397 21.69 -3.47 -31.13
CA VAL A 397 20.34 -3.09 -30.68
C VAL A 397 19.77 -2.07 -31.66
N THR A 398 18.82 -2.49 -32.48
CA THR A 398 18.12 -1.61 -33.41
C THR A 398 17.49 -0.46 -32.63
N GLN A 399 18.01 0.75 -32.86
CA GLN A 399 17.40 1.95 -32.29
C GLN A 399 16.00 2.08 -32.89
N ALA A 400 15.03 2.40 -32.02
CA ALA A 400 13.68 2.72 -32.44
C ALA A 400 13.76 3.85 -33.48
N HIS A 401 13.49 3.50 -34.73
CA HIS A 401 13.45 4.42 -35.86
C HIS A 401 12.00 4.68 -36.23
N GLU A 402 11.72 5.85 -36.81
CA GLU A 402 10.38 6.16 -37.30
C GLU A 402 10.06 5.21 -38.47
N LEU A 403 8.94 4.50 -38.37
CA LEU A 403 8.52 3.57 -39.40
C LEU A 403 8.17 4.34 -40.67
N SER A 404 8.61 3.84 -41.82
CA SER A 404 8.21 4.37 -43.11
C SER A 404 6.71 4.19 -43.35
N GLU A 405 6.12 5.00 -44.25
CA GLU A 405 4.69 4.88 -44.58
C GLU A 405 4.31 3.48 -45.10
N GLU A 406 5.25 2.80 -45.78
CA GLU A 406 5.09 1.44 -46.28
C GLU A 406 5.07 0.41 -45.13
N GLU A 407 5.96 0.52 -44.14
CA GLU A 407 5.99 -0.38 -42.97
C GLU A 407 4.77 -0.18 -42.06
N ILE A 408 4.28 1.06 -41.93
CA ILE A 408 3.04 1.35 -41.21
C ILE A 408 1.86 0.69 -41.92
N ALA A 409 1.83 0.73 -43.25
CA ALA A 409 0.78 0.08 -44.05
C ALA A 409 0.84 -1.45 -43.89
N GLU A 410 2.03 -2.05 -43.92
CA GLU A 410 2.23 -3.49 -43.73
C GLU A 410 1.83 -3.94 -42.32
N LYS A 411 2.29 -3.24 -41.26
CA LYS A 411 1.88 -3.53 -39.88
C LYS A 411 0.37 -3.35 -39.67
N ARG A 412 -0.26 -2.38 -40.34
CA ARG A 412 -1.71 -2.20 -40.30
C ARG A 412 -2.45 -3.34 -41.00
N GLU A 413 -1.94 -3.82 -42.13
CA GLU A 413 -2.51 -4.97 -42.84
C GLU A 413 -2.38 -6.27 -42.03
N ALA A 414 -1.23 -6.48 -41.38
CA ALA A 414 -1.03 -7.58 -40.43
C ALA A 414 -2.01 -7.50 -39.23
N LYS A 415 -2.27 -6.30 -38.69
CA LYS A 415 -3.27 -6.11 -37.64
C LYS A 415 -4.70 -6.37 -38.13
N ILE A 416 -5.02 -6.04 -39.39
CA ILE A 416 -6.33 -6.37 -39.98
C ILE A 416 -6.50 -7.88 -40.12
N ALA A 417 -5.45 -8.60 -40.56
CA ALA A 417 -5.48 -10.05 -40.74
C ALA A 417 -5.62 -10.80 -39.41
N ASN A 418 -5.01 -10.27 -38.34
CA ASN A 418 -5.02 -10.86 -36.99
C ASN A 418 -6.11 -10.28 -36.08
N ALA A 419 -7.02 -9.44 -36.60
CA ALA A 419 -8.04 -8.81 -35.79
C ALA A 419 -9.03 -9.85 -35.26
N ALA A 420 -9.26 -9.83 -33.95
CA ALA A 420 -10.20 -10.74 -33.32
C ALA A 420 -11.66 -10.41 -33.69
N PRO A 421 -12.54 -11.42 -33.76
CA PRO A 421 -13.98 -11.22 -34.00
C PRO A 421 -14.68 -10.30 -33.01
N ILE A 422 -14.24 -10.29 -31.73
CA ILE A 422 -14.82 -9.46 -30.68
C ILE A 422 -13.76 -8.53 -30.10
N GLY A 423 -14.06 -7.24 -30.02
CA GLY A 423 -13.18 -6.24 -29.44
C GLY A 423 -13.06 -6.38 -27.92
N THR A 424 -11.85 -6.29 -27.37
CA THR A 424 -11.60 -6.33 -25.91
C THR A 424 -12.46 -5.31 -25.15
N GLY A 425 -12.59 -4.08 -25.66
CA GLY A 425 -13.42 -3.04 -25.03
C GLY A 425 -14.90 -3.42 -24.96
N VAL A 426 -15.46 -3.93 -26.06
CA VAL A 426 -16.87 -4.37 -26.15
C VAL A 426 -17.12 -5.55 -25.22
N ALA A 427 -16.26 -6.58 -25.27
CA ALA A 427 -16.34 -7.74 -24.39
C ALA A 427 -16.32 -7.35 -22.90
N THR A 428 -15.45 -6.41 -22.53
CA THR A 428 -15.33 -5.95 -21.13
C THR A 428 -16.59 -5.23 -20.66
N ILE A 429 -17.16 -4.32 -21.47
CA ILE A 429 -18.40 -3.60 -21.14
C ILE A 429 -19.57 -4.58 -20.97
N LEU A 430 -19.71 -5.52 -21.92
CA LEU A 430 -20.76 -6.52 -21.91
C LEU A 430 -20.62 -7.51 -20.75
N LEU A 431 -19.39 -7.88 -20.37
CA LEU A 431 -19.10 -8.66 -19.16
C LEU A 431 -19.59 -7.92 -17.91
N MET A 432 -19.28 -6.62 -17.79
CA MET A 432 -19.72 -5.81 -16.65
C MET A 432 -21.24 -5.74 -16.54
N PHE A 433 -21.96 -5.56 -17.66
CA PHE A 433 -23.42 -5.65 -17.66
C PHE A 433 -23.90 -7.04 -17.22
N GLY A 434 -23.30 -8.11 -17.74
CA GLY A 434 -23.66 -9.49 -17.40
C GLY A 434 -23.52 -9.77 -15.91
N LEU A 435 -22.43 -9.32 -15.30
CA LEU A 435 -22.18 -9.46 -13.87
C LEU A 435 -23.21 -8.68 -13.03
N VAL A 436 -23.54 -7.45 -13.41
CA VAL A 436 -24.57 -6.65 -12.71
C VAL A 436 -25.94 -7.32 -12.79
N LEU A 437 -26.32 -7.85 -13.96
CA LEU A 437 -27.61 -8.55 -14.14
C LEU A 437 -27.67 -9.85 -13.34
N ALA A 438 -26.58 -10.62 -13.31
CA ALA A 438 -26.48 -11.88 -12.57
C ALA A 438 -26.63 -11.65 -11.06
N VAL A 439 -25.88 -10.70 -10.50
CA VAL A 439 -25.95 -10.37 -9.08
C VAL A 439 -27.34 -9.84 -8.72
N ALA A 440 -27.94 -8.97 -9.54
CA ALA A 440 -29.28 -8.46 -9.28
C ALA A 440 -30.38 -9.55 -9.33
N ARG A 441 -30.20 -10.60 -10.14
CA ARG A 441 -31.09 -11.77 -10.15
C ARG A 441 -30.93 -12.63 -8.90
N GLY A 442 -29.72 -12.74 -8.37
CA GLY A 442 -29.42 -13.46 -7.13
C GLY A 442 -29.93 -12.75 -5.87
N VAL A 443 -29.93 -11.43 -5.87
CA VAL A 443 -30.34 -10.60 -4.71
C VAL A 443 -31.84 -10.56 -4.48
N MET A 444 -32.63 -10.61 -5.55
CA MET A 444 -34.09 -10.56 -5.47
C MET A 444 -34.72 -11.55 -6.44
N PRO A 445 -34.68 -12.86 -6.11
CA PRO A 445 -35.06 -13.90 -7.04
C PRO A 445 -36.56 -13.99 -7.34
N SER A 446 -37.44 -13.53 -6.44
CA SER A 446 -38.89 -13.49 -6.67
C SER A 446 -39.33 -12.39 -7.66
N ALA A 447 -38.52 -11.35 -7.84
CA ALA A 447 -38.89 -10.25 -8.74
C ALA A 447 -38.84 -10.67 -10.21
N SER A 448 -39.82 -10.19 -11.00
CA SER A 448 -40.01 -10.60 -12.39
C SER A 448 -38.72 -10.57 -13.21
N PRO A 449 -38.31 -11.64 -13.90
CA PRO A 449 -37.02 -11.67 -14.60
C PRO A 449 -37.01 -10.84 -15.90
N ALA A 450 -38.19 -10.43 -16.40
CA ALA A 450 -38.34 -9.82 -17.72
C ALA A 450 -37.40 -8.63 -17.99
N PRO A 451 -37.24 -7.62 -17.09
CA PRO A 451 -36.32 -6.51 -17.34
C PRO A 451 -34.84 -6.95 -17.41
N LEU A 452 -34.45 -7.94 -16.62
CA LEU A 452 -33.09 -8.47 -16.62
C LEU A 452 -32.82 -9.32 -17.87
N LEU A 453 -33.83 -10.07 -18.35
CA LEU A 453 -33.76 -10.83 -19.59
C LEU A 453 -33.66 -9.92 -20.83
N VAL A 454 -34.33 -8.77 -20.84
CA VAL A 454 -34.14 -7.75 -21.88
C VAL A 454 -32.70 -7.24 -21.87
N GLY A 455 -32.11 -7.04 -20.70
CA GLY A 455 -30.69 -6.69 -20.57
C GLY A 455 -29.76 -7.78 -21.09
N ALA A 456 -30.02 -9.04 -20.72
CA ALA A 456 -29.24 -10.19 -21.18
C ALA A 456 -29.35 -10.38 -22.70
N LEU A 457 -30.53 -10.13 -23.28
CA LEU A 457 -30.72 -10.10 -24.73
C LEU A 457 -29.89 -9.00 -25.37
N GLY A 458 -29.81 -7.81 -24.76
CA GLY A 458 -28.93 -6.73 -25.20
C GLY A 458 -27.45 -7.13 -25.23
N ILE A 459 -27.00 -7.90 -24.24
CA ILE A 459 -25.63 -8.43 -24.19
C ILE A 459 -25.37 -9.41 -25.34
N VAL A 460 -26.25 -10.40 -25.53
CA VAL A 460 -26.12 -11.39 -26.60
C VAL A 460 -26.16 -10.70 -27.97
N LEU A 461 -27.07 -9.74 -28.15
CA LEU A 461 -27.17 -8.97 -29.39
C LEU A 461 -25.93 -8.10 -29.60
N GLY A 462 -25.33 -7.54 -28.54
CA GLY A 462 -24.07 -6.81 -28.61
C GLY A 462 -22.91 -7.67 -29.11
N LEU A 463 -22.74 -8.88 -28.55
CA LEU A 463 -21.71 -9.82 -29.01
C LEU A 463 -21.95 -10.25 -30.47
N LEU A 464 -23.21 -10.52 -30.86
CA LEU A 464 -23.54 -10.89 -32.23
C LEU A 464 -23.31 -9.75 -33.22
N VAL A 465 -23.64 -8.51 -32.84
CA VAL A 465 -23.39 -7.31 -33.65
C VAL A 465 -21.89 -7.10 -33.84
N ASP A 466 -21.08 -7.27 -32.79
CA ASP A 466 -19.63 -7.15 -32.88
C ASP A 466 -19.03 -8.17 -33.85
N ILE A 467 -19.47 -9.43 -33.76
CA ILE A 467 -19.01 -10.52 -34.65
C ILE A 467 -19.44 -10.32 -36.11
N LEU A 468 -20.69 -9.89 -36.34
CA LEU A 468 -21.31 -9.95 -37.67
C LEU A 468 -21.24 -8.63 -38.45
N LEU A 469 -21.22 -7.49 -37.76
CA LEU A 469 -21.37 -6.17 -38.38
C LEU A 469 -20.13 -5.29 -38.20
N ILE A 470 -19.36 -5.47 -37.13
CA ILE A 470 -18.20 -4.63 -36.82
C ILE A 470 -16.96 -5.28 -37.42
N GLY A 471 -16.37 -4.58 -38.39
CA GLY A 471 -15.11 -5.01 -39.03
C GLY A 471 -13.90 -4.23 -38.50
N PRO A 472 -12.67 -4.72 -38.72
CA PRO A 472 -11.45 -4.07 -38.22
C PRO A 472 -11.22 -2.64 -38.73
N ARG A 473 -11.85 -2.28 -39.85
CA ARG A 473 -11.73 -0.96 -40.49
C ARG A 473 -12.75 0.08 -40.00
N TRP A 474 -13.66 -0.30 -39.11
CA TRP A 474 -14.66 0.62 -38.59
C TRP A 474 -14.01 1.66 -37.66
N SER A 475 -14.46 2.92 -37.75
CA SER A 475 -14.05 3.92 -36.76
C SER A 475 -14.70 3.60 -35.41
N ALA A 476 -14.06 4.01 -34.31
CA ALA A 476 -14.61 3.84 -32.96
C ALA A 476 -16.02 4.47 -32.84
N GLY A 477 -16.25 5.61 -33.50
CA GLY A 477 -17.57 6.25 -33.56
C GLY A 477 -18.61 5.42 -34.34
N GLY A 478 -18.22 4.84 -35.48
CA GLY A 478 -19.07 3.95 -36.27
C GLY A 478 -19.48 2.71 -35.49
N SER A 479 -18.54 2.05 -34.83
CA SER A 479 -18.80 0.88 -33.98
C SER A 479 -19.75 1.21 -32.83
N LEU A 480 -19.56 2.34 -32.16
CA LEU A 480 -20.44 2.80 -31.08
C LEU A 480 -21.89 3.04 -31.55
N MET A 481 -22.08 3.61 -32.75
CA MET A 481 -23.42 3.87 -33.29
C MET A 481 -24.21 2.57 -33.52
N VAL A 482 -23.56 1.53 -34.03
CA VAL A 482 -24.20 0.22 -34.25
C VAL A 482 -24.46 -0.49 -32.93
N LEU A 483 -23.56 -0.35 -31.94
CA LEU A 483 -23.72 -0.92 -30.61
C LEU A 483 -24.70 -0.16 -29.71
N LEU A 484 -25.17 1.02 -30.12
CA LEU A 484 -26.03 1.88 -29.29
C LEU A 484 -27.34 1.18 -28.90
N ILE A 485 -27.94 0.41 -29.82
CA ILE A 485 -29.17 -0.35 -29.55
C ILE A 485 -28.92 -1.50 -28.55
N PRO A 486 -27.98 -2.44 -28.77
CA PRO A 486 -27.69 -3.47 -27.77
C PRO A 486 -27.24 -2.90 -26.42
N TYR A 487 -26.43 -1.83 -26.42
CA TYR A 487 -26.04 -1.15 -25.17
C TYR A 487 -27.22 -0.50 -24.48
N ALA A 488 -28.16 0.12 -25.19
CA ALA A 488 -29.37 0.68 -24.59
C ALA A 488 -30.26 -0.41 -23.95
N LEU A 489 -30.40 -1.57 -24.60
CA LEU A 489 -31.13 -2.72 -24.04
C LEU A 489 -30.44 -3.29 -22.79
N ALA A 490 -29.11 -3.48 -22.86
CA ALA A 490 -28.31 -3.91 -21.73
C ALA A 490 -28.41 -2.91 -20.56
N MET A 491 -28.29 -1.61 -20.84
CA MET A 491 -28.44 -0.53 -19.87
C MET A 491 -29.82 -0.48 -19.25
N TYR A 492 -30.89 -0.70 -20.02
CA TYR A 492 -32.25 -0.81 -19.48
C TYR A 492 -32.33 -1.92 -18.41
N GLY A 493 -31.77 -3.09 -18.71
CA GLY A 493 -31.66 -4.17 -17.73
C GLY A 493 -30.83 -3.78 -16.51
N CYS A 494 -29.69 -3.13 -16.72
CA CYS A 494 -28.79 -2.69 -15.64
C CYS A 494 -29.42 -1.61 -14.75
N VAL A 495 -30.25 -0.71 -15.28
CA VAL A 495 -31.01 0.27 -14.47
C VAL A 495 -31.98 -0.46 -13.52
N HIS A 496 -32.73 -1.43 -14.04
CA HIS A 496 -33.61 -2.24 -13.21
C HIS A 496 -32.84 -3.12 -12.22
N ALA A 497 -31.67 -3.62 -12.61
CA ALA A 497 -30.75 -4.33 -11.73
C ALA A 497 -30.28 -3.43 -10.58
N ALA A 498 -29.82 -2.21 -10.86
CA ALA A 498 -29.38 -1.24 -9.87
C ALA A 498 -30.49 -0.89 -8.87
N ILE A 499 -31.74 -0.77 -9.33
CA ILE A 499 -32.90 -0.56 -8.45
C ILE A 499 -33.09 -1.75 -7.49
N ARG A 500 -32.92 -3.00 -7.95
CA ARG A 500 -32.99 -4.19 -7.07
C ARG A 500 -31.83 -4.20 -6.07
N LEU A 501 -30.61 -3.95 -6.54
CA LEU A 501 -29.40 -3.93 -5.71
C LEU A 501 -29.49 -2.87 -4.60
N SER A 502 -30.01 -1.67 -4.91
CA SER A 502 -30.17 -0.58 -3.94
C SER A 502 -31.22 -0.83 -2.86
N LYS A 503 -32.13 -1.80 -3.05
CA LYS A 503 -33.08 -2.23 -2.01
C LYS A 503 -32.44 -3.17 -1.00
N ASN A 504 -31.40 -3.90 -1.40
CA ASN A 504 -30.67 -4.79 -0.50
C ASN A 504 -29.75 -3.97 0.42
N GLU A 505 -29.93 -4.13 1.73
CA GLU A 505 -29.22 -3.32 2.72
C GLU A 505 -27.71 -3.60 2.74
N LEU A 506 -27.31 -4.88 2.66
CA LEU A 506 -25.91 -5.29 2.62
C LEU A 506 -25.18 -4.61 1.46
N ILE A 507 -25.74 -4.73 0.25
CA ILE A 507 -25.13 -4.15 -0.95
C ILE A 507 -25.09 -2.62 -0.84
N ARG A 508 -26.18 -2.00 -0.40
CA ARG A 508 -26.26 -0.54 -0.29
C ARG A 508 -25.25 0.04 0.70
N VAL A 509 -24.89 -0.68 1.76
CA VAL A 509 -23.99 -0.18 2.81
C VAL A 509 -22.54 -0.57 2.56
N VAL A 510 -22.28 -1.79 2.10
CA VAL A 510 -20.94 -2.39 1.99
C VAL A 510 -20.28 -2.11 0.65
N PHE A 511 -21.06 -2.13 -0.42
CA PHE A 511 -20.54 -2.07 -1.78
C PHE A 511 -19.93 -0.71 -2.13
N PRO A 512 -20.48 0.46 -1.73
CA PRO A 512 -19.89 1.74 -2.11
C PRO A 512 -18.48 1.97 -1.57
N PRO A 513 -18.18 1.73 -0.26
CA PRO A 513 -16.80 1.81 0.24
C PRO A 513 -15.88 0.77 -0.41
N LEU A 514 -16.37 -0.45 -0.68
CA LEU A 514 -15.61 -1.49 -1.37
C LEU A 514 -15.23 -1.06 -2.79
N ILE A 515 -16.17 -0.53 -3.58
CA ILE A 515 -15.88 0.00 -4.92
C ILE A 515 -14.83 1.10 -4.84
N LEU A 516 -14.93 1.99 -3.84
CA LEU A 516 -13.95 3.06 -3.68
C LEU A 516 -12.55 2.50 -3.41
N ILE A 517 -12.41 1.53 -2.50
CA ILE A 517 -11.14 0.86 -2.21
C ILE A 517 -10.61 0.15 -3.45
N VAL A 518 -11.46 -0.58 -4.18
CA VAL A 518 -11.08 -1.30 -5.41
C VAL A 518 -10.70 -0.33 -6.54
N ALA A 519 -11.38 0.81 -6.67
CA ALA A 519 -11.03 1.83 -7.67
C ALA A 519 -9.67 2.45 -7.38
N VAL A 520 -9.43 2.80 -6.11
CA VAL A 520 -8.16 3.38 -5.66
C VAL A 520 -7.02 2.36 -5.78
N LEU A 521 -7.18 1.18 -5.19
CA LEU A 521 -6.18 0.12 -5.30
C LEU A 521 -6.00 -0.30 -6.74
N GLY A 522 -7.06 -0.57 -7.49
CA GLY A 522 -7.00 -0.96 -8.90
C GLY A 522 -6.22 0.03 -9.77
N SER A 523 -6.39 1.35 -9.53
CA SER A 523 -5.61 2.38 -10.24
C SER A 523 -4.11 2.33 -9.92
N ILE A 524 -3.74 1.93 -8.70
CA ILE A 524 -2.34 1.78 -8.26
C ILE A 524 -1.77 0.43 -8.75
N LEU A 525 -2.52 -0.65 -8.53
CA LEU A 525 -2.13 -2.03 -8.82
C LEU A 525 -2.00 -2.25 -10.33
N GLY A 526 -2.88 -1.64 -11.12
CA GLY A 526 -2.84 -1.68 -12.59
C GLY A 526 -1.86 -0.68 -13.22
N GLY A 527 -1.06 0.03 -12.43
CA GLY A 527 -0.06 0.98 -12.94
C GLY A 527 -0.65 2.20 -13.65
N ILE A 528 -1.96 2.46 -13.52
CA ILE A 528 -2.66 3.54 -14.22
C ILE A 528 -2.28 4.90 -13.62
N THR A 529 -2.19 4.98 -12.29
CA THR A 529 -1.83 6.21 -11.58
C THR A 529 -0.91 5.95 -10.40
N ASN A 530 -0.07 6.93 -10.09
CA ASN A 530 0.71 6.95 -8.84
C ASN A 530 -0.21 7.00 -7.59
N PRO A 531 0.33 6.67 -6.40
CA PRO A 531 -0.46 6.67 -5.15
C PRO A 531 -1.16 8.01 -4.86
N THR A 532 -0.59 9.14 -5.25
CA THR A 532 -1.13 10.47 -4.93
C THR A 532 -2.40 10.81 -5.71
N PRO A 533 -2.46 10.71 -7.05
CA PRO A 533 -3.73 10.82 -7.79
C PRO A 533 -4.77 9.79 -7.35
N ALA A 534 -4.35 8.55 -7.08
CA ALA A 534 -5.25 7.50 -6.60
C ALA A 534 -5.86 7.84 -5.23
N ALA A 535 -5.06 8.37 -4.30
CA ALA A 535 -5.53 8.83 -3.00
C ALA A 535 -6.50 10.02 -3.14
N ALA A 536 -6.24 10.95 -4.06
CA ALA A 536 -7.14 12.07 -4.35
C ALA A 536 -8.50 11.60 -4.90
N LEU A 537 -8.51 10.61 -5.80
CA LEU A 537 -9.72 9.94 -6.26
C LEU A 537 -10.49 9.31 -5.09
N GLY A 538 -9.76 8.64 -4.17
CA GLY A 538 -10.30 8.08 -2.94
C GLY A 538 -10.98 9.13 -2.05
N ALA A 539 -10.27 10.23 -1.76
CA ALA A 539 -10.79 11.33 -0.95
C ALA A 539 -12.03 11.97 -1.59
N ALA A 540 -12.00 12.24 -2.90
CA ALA A 540 -13.14 12.77 -3.64
C ALA A 540 -14.35 11.82 -3.59
N GLY A 541 -14.13 10.52 -3.80
CA GLY A 541 -15.17 9.51 -3.70
C GLY A 541 -15.76 9.40 -2.29
N ALA A 542 -14.93 9.45 -1.24
CA ALA A 542 -15.41 9.45 0.14
C ALA A 542 -16.24 10.70 0.48
N ILE A 543 -15.84 11.87 0.00
CA ILE A 543 -16.62 13.12 0.12
C ILE A 543 -17.97 12.98 -0.56
N MET A 544 -18.00 12.43 -1.79
CA MET A 544 -19.26 12.20 -2.52
C MET A 544 -20.15 11.17 -1.79
N LEU A 545 -19.60 10.06 -1.31
CA LEU A 545 -20.36 9.05 -0.54
C LEU A 545 -20.93 9.62 0.75
N ALA A 546 -20.12 10.39 1.49
CA ALA A 546 -20.55 11.06 2.71
C ALA A 546 -21.68 12.07 2.41
N ALA A 547 -21.55 12.86 1.34
CA ALA A 547 -22.58 13.81 0.93
C ALA A 547 -23.88 13.12 0.51
N TYR A 548 -23.79 12.02 -0.24
CA TYR A 548 -24.95 11.20 -0.61
C TYR A 548 -25.70 10.68 0.61
N ARG A 549 -24.97 10.15 1.60
CA ARG A 549 -25.56 9.69 2.87
C ARG A 549 -26.19 10.86 3.64
N LYS A 550 -25.49 11.98 3.77
CA LYS A 550 -25.99 13.18 4.47
C LYS A 550 -27.28 13.73 3.85
N LEU A 551 -27.36 13.80 2.51
CA LEU A 551 -28.58 14.20 1.81
C LEU A 551 -29.74 13.27 2.12
N ARG A 552 -29.48 11.96 2.20
CA ARG A 552 -30.51 10.97 2.53
C ARG A 552 -30.98 11.11 3.97
N ASP A 553 -30.07 11.38 4.91
CA ASP A 553 -30.40 11.65 6.32
C ASP A 553 -31.26 12.93 6.47
N GLU A 554 -31.13 13.88 5.53
CA GLU A 554 -31.93 15.13 5.45
C GLU A 554 -33.18 14.99 4.56
N GLU A 555 -33.52 13.78 4.08
CA GLU A 555 -34.63 13.52 3.14
C GLU A 555 -34.54 14.31 1.81
N ARG A 556 -33.33 14.72 1.43
CA ARG A 556 -33.04 15.45 0.19
C ARG A 556 -32.59 14.51 -0.93
N SER A 557 -32.80 14.96 -2.16
CA SER A 557 -32.43 14.20 -3.35
C SER A 557 -30.91 14.08 -3.53
N GLY A 558 -30.39 12.86 -3.48
CA GLY A 558 -28.98 12.53 -3.79
C GLY A 558 -28.65 12.44 -5.29
N LYS A 559 -29.58 12.83 -6.19
CA LYS A 559 -29.42 12.65 -7.64
C LYS A 559 -28.18 13.33 -8.22
N ILE A 560 -27.84 14.53 -7.73
CA ILE A 560 -26.66 15.29 -8.21
C ILE A 560 -25.38 14.46 -7.98
N ILE A 561 -25.25 13.84 -6.81
CA ILE A 561 -24.09 13.01 -6.49
C ILE A 561 -24.06 11.76 -7.36
N ILE A 562 -25.19 11.08 -7.55
CA ILE A 562 -25.29 9.89 -8.41
C ILE A 562 -24.89 10.23 -9.86
N PHE A 563 -25.41 11.32 -10.43
CA PHE A 563 -25.05 11.75 -11.77
C PHE A 563 -23.59 12.19 -11.88
N ALA A 564 -23.02 12.76 -10.82
CA ALA A 564 -21.61 13.11 -10.81
C ALA A 564 -20.71 11.87 -10.79
N THR A 565 -21.06 10.85 -10.00
CA THR A 565 -20.38 9.55 -10.04
C THR A 565 -20.53 8.89 -11.41
N LEU A 566 -21.72 8.95 -12.01
CA LEU A 566 -21.95 8.45 -13.37
C LEU A 566 -21.09 9.21 -14.39
N ALA A 567 -20.98 10.53 -14.27
CA ALA A 567 -20.15 11.35 -15.15
C ALA A 567 -18.67 10.97 -15.08
N ILE A 568 -18.15 10.63 -13.89
CA ILE A 568 -16.78 10.09 -13.73
C ILE A 568 -16.64 8.77 -14.51
N VAL A 569 -17.58 7.84 -14.34
CA VAL A 569 -17.55 6.55 -15.06
C VAL A 569 -17.62 6.77 -16.58
N VAL A 570 -18.48 7.66 -17.04
CA VAL A 570 -18.60 8.01 -18.46
C VAL A 570 -17.30 8.62 -18.99
N ALA A 571 -16.69 9.56 -18.25
CA ALA A 571 -15.42 10.16 -18.65
C ALA A 571 -14.30 9.12 -18.77
N ILE A 572 -14.21 8.18 -17.82
CA ILE A 572 -13.25 7.07 -17.86
C ILE A 572 -13.51 6.16 -19.05
N LEU A 573 -14.77 5.76 -19.28
CA LEU A 573 -15.12 4.90 -20.42
C LEU A 573 -14.81 5.57 -21.76
N ILE A 574 -15.07 6.86 -21.90
CA ILE A 574 -14.71 7.60 -23.12
C ILE A 574 -13.18 7.63 -23.27
N GLY A 575 -12.44 7.92 -22.19
CA GLY A 575 -10.98 7.97 -22.22
C GLY A 575 -10.29 6.63 -22.51
N ILE A 576 -10.92 5.51 -22.19
CA ILE A 576 -10.40 4.16 -22.51
C ILE A 576 -10.67 3.81 -23.98
N ASN A 577 -11.82 4.22 -24.54
CA ASN A 577 -12.25 3.80 -25.88
C ASN A 577 -11.88 4.79 -26.99
N PHE A 578 -11.63 6.06 -26.67
CA PHE A 578 -11.33 7.12 -27.63
C PHE A 578 -10.01 7.80 -27.28
N ASP A 579 -9.22 8.10 -28.30
CA ASP A 579 -8.07 9.00 -28.13
C ASP A 579 -8.58 10.43 -27.93
N LEU A 580 -8.25 11.05 -26.80
CA LEU A 580 -8.69 12.41 -26.43
C LEU A 580 -7.63 13.49 -26.74
N ARG A 581 -6.55 13.15 -27.43
CA ARG A 581 -5.48 14.09 -27.79
C ARG A 581 -5.89 14.97 -28.97
N ILE A 582 -6.37 16.17 -28.65
CA ILE A 582 -6.86 17.14 -29.65
C ILE A 582 -5.79 18.08 -30.23
N ASN A 583 -4.55 18.00 -29.74
CA ASN A 583 -3.44 18.87 -30.18
C ASN A 583 -2.65 18.32 -31.38
N ASN A 584 -3.10 17.22 -31.99
CA ASN A 584 -2.48 16.65 -33.18
C ASN A 584 -2.97 17.41 -34.44
N GLU A 585 -2.19 17.41 -35.53
CA GLU A 585 -2.56 18.12 -36.76
C GLU A 585 -3.74 17.46 -37.51
N ASP A 586 -3.91 16.13 -37.35
CA ASP A 586 -5.00 15.35 -37.96
C ASP A 586 -5.90 14.71 -36.90
N VAL A 587 -6.86 15.48 -36.36
CA VAL A 587 -7.84 14.99 -35.38
C VAL A 587 -9.17 14.68 -36.04
N SER A 588 -9.62 13.42 -35.91
CA SER A 588 -10.90 12.97 -36.44
C SER A 588 -12.11 13.67 -35.79
N PHE A 589 -13.24 13.76 -36.50
CA PHE A 589 -14.48 14.30 -35.94
C PHE A 589 -14.96 13.50 -34.71
N ASP A 590 -14.81 12.17 -34.75
CA ASP A 590 -15.17 11.27 -33.65
C ASP A 590 -14.38 11.60 -32.37
N THR A 591 -13.08 11.89 -32.50
CA THR A 591 -12.22 12.34 -31.39
C THR A 591 -12.70 13.65 -30.78
N TRP A 592 -13.09 14.63 -31.61
CA TRP A 592 -13.64 15.90 -31.12
C TRP A 592 -14.94 15.71 -30.33
N VAL A 593 -15.86 14.89 -30.85
CA VAL A 593 -17.12 14.58 -30.17
C VAL A 593 -16.85 13.89 -28.83
N ALA A 594 -15.98 12.86 -28.82
CA ALA A 594 -15.57 12.17 -27.61
C ALA A 594 -14.97 13.12 -26.57
N PHE A 595 -14.07 14.03 -27.00
CA PHE A 595 -13.49 15.05 -26.13
C PHE A 595 -14.56 15.97 -25.50
N PHE A 596 -15.51 16.49 -26.27
CA PHE A 596 -16.56 17.35 -25.73
C PHE A 596 -17.43 16.63 -24.70
N PHE A 597 -17.81 15.37 -24.94
CA PHE A 597 -18.58 14.58 -23.98
C PHE A 597 -17.77 14.26 -22.72
N ALA A 598 -16.51 13.85 -22.87
CA ALA A 598 -15.62 13.59 -21.73
C ALA A 598 -15.38 14.86 -20.91
N TYR A 599 -15.17 16.00 -21.57
CA TYR A 599 -14.96 17.30 -20.92
C TYR A 599 -16.23 17.80 -20.20
N ALA A 600 -17.40 17.64 -20.81
CA ALA A 600 -18.68 17.97 -20.17
C ALA A 600 -18.92 17.07 -18.94
N ALA A 601 -18.64 15.77 -19.05
CA ALA A 601 -18.73 14.83 -17.93
C ALA A 601 -17.74 15.20 -16.81
N TYR A 602 -16.51 15.59 -17.15
CA TYR A 602 -15.51 16.07 -16.20
C TYR A 602 -15.98 17.34 -15.46
N ILE A 603 -16.52 18.33 -16.17
CA ILE A 603 -17.07 19.55 -15.53
C ILE A 603 -18.22 19.19 -14.60
N TYR A 604 -19.12 18.30 -15.01
CA TYR A 604 -20.25 17.87 -14.17
C TYR A 604 -19.78 17.12 -12.92
N ALA A 605 -18.76 16.26 -13.05
CA ALA A 605 -18.13 15.57 -11.93
C ALA A 605 -17.49 16.57 -10.95
N ALA A 606 -16.76 17.56 -11.45
CA ALA A 606 -16.17 18.63 -10.64
C ALA A 606 -17.26 19.43 -9.91
N PHE A 607 -18.33 19.83 -10.61
CA PHE A 607 -19.49 20.47 -9.98
C PHE A 607 -20.11 19.61 -8.88
N GLY A 608 -20.28 18.31 -9.12
CA GLY A 608 -20.79 17.36 -8.13
C GLY A 608 -19.91 17.25 -6.89
N LEU A 609 -18.59 17.29 -7.06
CA LEU A 609 -17.64 17.31 -5.94
C LEU A 609 -17.73 18.62 -5.14
N PHE A 610 -17.78 19.77 -5.80
CA PHE A 610 -17.99 21.06 -5.12
C PHE A 610 -19.33 21.09 -4.37
N PHE A 611 -20.39 20.57 -4.99
CA PHE A 611 -21.69 20.44 -4.34
C PHE A 611 -21.62 19.50 -3.13
N ALA A 612 -20.89 18.38 -3.22
CA ALA A 612 -20.66 17.48 -2.09
C ALA A 612 -19.93 18.18 -0.93
N CYS A 613 -18.87 18.94 -1.23
CA CYS A 613 -18.18 19.75 -0.24
C CYS A 613 -19.12 20.77 0.42
N TRP A 614 -19.94 21.47 -0.37
CA TRP A 614 -20.93 22.42 0.14
C TRP A 614 -21.93 21.74 1.08
N VAL A 615 -22.52 20.61 0.67
CA VAL A 615 -23.46 19.82 1.48
C VAL A 615 -22.84 19.41 2.81
N LEU A 616 -21.61 18.88 2.80
CA LEU A 616 -20.92 18.44 4.01
C LEU A 616 -20.50 19.61 4.90
N PHE A 617 -20.17 20.76 4.32
CA PHE A 617 -19.87 21.99 5.05
C PHE A 617 -21.12 22.51 5.76
N THR A 618 -22.23 22.68 5.04
CA THR A 618 -23.52 23.09 5.62
C THR A 618 -24.06 22.08 6.61
N GLY A 619 -23.77 20.80 6.38
CA GLY A 619 -24.18 19.68 7.23
C GLY A 619 -23.31 19.48 8.49
N GLY A 620 -22.29 20.32 8.70
CA GLY A 620 -21.38 20.29 9.86
C GLY A 620 -20.39 19.12 9.89
N VAL A 621 -20.26 18.37 8.80
CA VAL A 621 -19.38 17.19 8.71
C VAL A 621 -18.00 17.54 8.17
N LEU A 622 -17.89 18.49 7.22
CA LEU A 622 -16.60 18.80 6.58
C LEU A 622 -15.62 19.48 7.56
N THR A 623 -16.10 20.37 8.42
CA THR A 623 -15.25 21.09 9.40
C THR A 623 -14.47 20.16 10.33
N PRO A 624 -15.10 19.18 11.03
CA PRO A 624 -14.36 18.23 11.84
C PRO A 624 -13.45 17.32 10.99
N VAL A 625 -13.87 16.94 9.78
CA VAL A 625 -13.05 16.15 8.86
C VAL A 625 -11.74 16.87 8.52
N VAL A 626 -11.81 18.13 8.08
CA VAL A 626 -10.62 18.94 7.74
C VAL A 626 -9.74 19.15 8.98
N ARG A 627 -10.34 19.43 10.14
CA ARG A 627 -9.58 19.65 11.39
C ARG A 627 -8.81 18.41 11.83
N GLU A 628 -9.44 17.24 11.86
CA GLU A 628 -8.77 15.99 12.24
C GLU A 628 -7.73 15.60 11.20
N THR A 629 -8.02 15.77 9.91
CA THR A 629 -7.06 15.54 8.81
C THR A 629 -5.82 16.43 8.98
N ALA A 630 -6.01 17.73 9.25
CA ALA A 630 -4.93 18.66 9.49
C ALA A 630 -4.12 18.31 10.74
N LYS A 631 -4.78 17.86 11.82
CA LYS A 631 -4.12 17.44 13.06
C LYS A 631 -3.23 16.22 12.84
N VAL A 632 -3.76 15.16 12.22
CA VAL A 632 -3.00 13.92 11.93
C VAL A 632 -1.84 14.22 10.99
N THR A 633 -2.08 15.00 9.93
CA THR A 633 -1.03 15.34 8.98
C THR A 633 0.04 16.23 9.61
N SER A 634 -0.34 17.25 10.37
CA SER A 634 0.62 18.08 11.10
C SER A 634 1.48 17.25 12.06
N MET A 635 0.90 16.26 12.74
CA MET A 635 1.66 15.34 13.60
C MET A 635 2.71 14.57 12.79
N VAL A 636 2.34 13.97 11.66
CA VAL A 636 3.28 13.24 10.78
C VAL A 636 4.42 14.16 10.30
N PHE A 637 4.09 15.36 9.84
CA PHE A 637 5.09 16.34 9.36
C PHE A 637 6.02 16.82 10.48
N THR A 638 5.50 17.11 11.67
CA THR A 638 6.36 17.52 12.80
C THR A 638 7.25 16.38 13.26
N ILE A 639 6.76 15.12 13.27
CA ILE A 639 7.59 13.93 13.55
C ILE A 639 8.71 13.81 12.50
N LEU A 640 8.38 13.96 11.22
CA LEU A 640 9.37 13.94 10.14
C LEU A 640 10.48 14.99 10.39
N ILE A 641 10.12 16.24 10.67
CA ILE A 641 11.09 17.31 10.95
C ILE A 641 11.92 17.00 12.20
N GLY A 642 11.28 16.62 13.31
CA GLY A 642 11.95 16.29 14.56
C GLY A 642 12.91 15.11 14.43
N SER A 643 12.51 14.07 13.68
CA SER A 643 13.34 12.90 13.41
C SER A 643 14.61 13.24 12.61
N GLN A 644 14.56 14.22 11.70
CA GLN A 644 15.76 14.64 10.97
C GLN A 644 16.79 15.29 11.90
N LEU A 645 16.35 16.09 12.87
CA LEU A 645 17.22 16.67 13.89
C LEU A 645 17.91 15.57 14.70
N LEU A 646 17.13 14.65 15.24
CA LEU A 646 17.66 13.54 16.05
C LEU A 646 18.61 12.64 15.23
N ASN A 647 18.24 12.31 14.00
CA ASN A 647 19.05 11.48 13.11
C ASN A 647 20.40 12.13 12.82
N LEU A 648 20.43 13.43 12.52
CA LEU A 648 21.69 14.16 12.29
C LEU A 648 22.57 14.22 13.55
N VAL A 649 21.98 14.34 14.73
CA VAL A 649 22.74 14.26 15.99
C VAL A 649 23.40 12.89 16.12
N VAL A 650 22.66 11.79 15.90
CA VAL A 650 23.21 10.42 15.92
C VAL A 650 24.35 10.24 14.91
N ILE A 651 24.21 10.81 13.71
CA ILE A 651 25.24 10.80 12.67
C ILE A 651 26.48 11.58 13.10
N SER A 652 26.29 12.74 13.76
CA SER A 652 27.38 13.68 14.05
C SER A 652 28.44 13.14 15.01
N PHE A 653 28.06 12.24 15.91
CA PHE A 653 28.99 11.57 16.83
C PHE A 653 29.33 10.13 16.42
N GLY A 654 28.94 9.70 15.20
CA GLY A 654 29.27 8.37 14.66
C GLY A 654 28.36 7.23 15.11
N GLY A 655 27.24 7.50 15.79
CA GLY A 655 26.32 6.48 16.30
C GLY A 655 25.69 5.59 15.22
N GLU A 656 25.35 6.16 14.05
CA GLU A 656 24.82 5.37 12.92
C GLU A 656 25.85 4.35 12.43
N HIS A 657 27.09 4.80 12.18
CA HIS A 657 28.14 3.93 11.67
C HIS A 657 28.50 2.84 12.67
N TYR A 658 28.51 3.16 13.96
CA TYR A 658 28.72 2.18 15.04
C TYR A 658 27.67 1.06 15.01
N ILE A 659 26.38 1.40 14.90
CA ILE A 659 25.29 0.42 14.81
C ILE A 659 25.41 -0.41 13.53
N GLN A 660 25.70 0.23 12.40
CA GLN A 660 25.84 -0.46 11.12
C GLN A 660 27.03 -1.42 11.12
N GLN A 661 28.17 -1.02 11.68
CA GLN A 661 29.35 -1.89 11.84
C GLN A 661 29.07 -3.07 12.77
N PHE A 662 28.32 -2.86 13.86
CA PHE A 662 27.88 -3.95 14.73
C PHE A 662 27.02 -4.97 13.97
N LEU A 663 26.04 -4.50 13.20
CA LEU A 663 25.18 -5.38 12.41
C LEU A 663 25.96 -6.10 11.29
N ARG A 664 26.85 -5.40 10.58
CA ARG A 664 27.72 -5.98 9.53
C ARG A 664 28.78 -6.94 10.06
N SER A 665 29.03 -6.95 11.37
CA SER A 665 30.00 -7.87 11.98
C SER A 665 29.54 -9.33 11.94
N TYR A 666 28.22 -9.57 11.83
CA TYR A 666 27.67 -10.91 11.69
C TYR A 666 27.72 -11.38 10.24
N ASP A 667 28.30 -12.56 10.00
CA ASP A 667 28.39 -13.14 8.65
C ASP A 667 27.05 -13.62 8.07
N SER A 668 26.03 -13.78 8.92
CA SER A 668 24.73 -14.31 8.49
C SER A 668 23.69 -13.21 8.39
N GLU A 669 23.26 -12.90 7.17
CA GLU A 669 22.19 -11.92 6.89
C GLU A 669 20.90 -12.23 7.67
N PHE A 670 20.56 -13.52 7.83
CA PHE A 670 19.40 -13.94 8.63
C PHE A 670 19.53 -13.58 10.11
N LYS A 671 20.73 -13.68 10.70
CA LYS A 671 20.95 -13.28 12.10
C LYS A 671 20.79 -11.77 12.26
N VAL A 672 21.36 -11.00 11.33
CA VAL A 672 21.24 -9.54 11.31
C VAL A 672 19.78 -9.13 11.21
N PHE A 673 19.04 -9.73 10.27
CA PHE A 673 17.63 -9.45 10.08
C PHE A 673 16.79 -9.81 11.32
N LEU A 674 17.05 -10.96 11.97
CA LEU A 674 16.38 -11.33 13.21
C LEU A 674 16.67 -10.35 14.36
N ILE A 675 17.92 -9.90 14.52
CA ILE A 675 18.30 -8.89 15.52
C ILE A 675 17.54 -7.60 15.27
N VAL A 676 17.50 -7.11 14.03
CA VAL A 676 16.78 -5.88 13.72
C VAL A 676 15.28 -6.05 13.96
N MET A 677 14.68 -7.17 13.57
CA MET A 677 13.27 -7.46 13.85
C MET A 677 12.98 -7.44 15.36
N LEU A 678 13.85 -8.03 16.19
CA LEU A 678 13.71 -7.99 17.64
C LEU A 678 13.84 -6.57 18.21
N VAL A 679 14.80 -5.79 17.71
CA VAL A 679 14.99 -4.39 18.13
C VAL A 679 13.78 -3.54 17.75
N LEU A 680 13.29 -3.65 16.50
CA LEU A 680 12.08 -2.94 16.05
C LEU A 680 10.86 -3.34 16.86
N PHE A 681 10.74 -4.62 17.22
CA PHE A 681 9.67 -5.12 18.07
C PHE A 681 9.72 -4.53 19.50
N ILE A 682 10.90 -4.47 20.12
CA ILE A 682 11.04 -3.89 21.46
C ILE A 682 10.83 -2.37 21.42
N LEU A 683 11.36 -1.68 20.41
CA LEU A 683 11.22 -0.24 20.27
C LEU A 683 9.76 0.18 20.05
N GLY A 684 8.97 -0.62 19.34
CA GLY A 684 7.55 -0.33 19.12
C GLY A 684 6.67 -0.47 20.36
N PHE A 685 7.23 -0.90 21.50
CA PHE A 685 6.54 -0.80 22.78
C PHE A 685 6.47 0.65 23.24
N VAL A 686 7.45 1.48 22.90
CA VAL A 686 7.54 2.86 23.41
C VAL A 686 7.39 3.90 22.30
N LEU A 687 7.76 3.55 21.08
CA LEU A 687 7.71 4.44 19.92
C LEU A 687 6.55 4.05 18.99
N ASP A 688 5.91 5.05 18.40
CA ASP A 688 4.92 4.84 17.34
C ASP A 688 5.63 4.36 16.05
N PHE A 689 4.90 3.67 15.17
CA PHE A 689 5.46 3.16 13.92
C PHE A 689 6.06 4.28 13.06
N LEU A 690 5.46 5.48 13.07
CA LEU A 690 5.99 6.65 12.35
C LEU A 690 7.40 7.01 12.82
N GLU A 691 7.63 6.97 14.13
CA GLU A 691 8.91 7.29 14.74
C GLU A 691 9.95 6.24 14.39
N ILE A 692 9.58 4.97 14.44
CA ILE A 692 10.47 3.88 14.08
C ILE A 692 10.86 3.94 12.60
N ILE A 693 9.88 4.20 11.72
CA ILE A 693 10.10 4.34 10.28
C ILE A 693 11.05 5.50 9.97
N TYR A 694 10.99 6.62 10.68
CA TYR A 694 11.84 7.78 10.40
C TYR A 694 13.15 7.84 11.18
N ILE A 695 13.27 7.13 12.31
CA ILE A 695 14.48 7.11 13.15
C ILE A 695 15.28 5.84 12.91
N VAL A 696 14.65 4.67 13.08
CA VAL A 696 15.37 3.40 13.14
C VAL A 696 15.62 2.83 11.75
N VAL A 697 14.62 2.84 10.86
CA VAL A 697 14.73 2.27 9.51
C VAL A 697 15.86 2.92 8.69
N PRO A 698 16.11 4.24 8.73
CA PRO A 698 17.27 4.81 8.05
C PRO A 698 18.62 4.35 8.61
N ILE A 699 18.70 4.06 9.91
CA ILE A 699 19.94 3.59 10.56
C ILE A 699 20.24 2.13 10.17
N VAL A 700 19.23 1.25 10.24
CA VAL A 700 19.40 -0.20 9.99
C VAL A 700 19.18 -0.59 8.53
N GLY A 701 18.45 0.21 7.78
CA GLY A 701 17.99 -0.07 6.42
C GLY A 701 19.12 -0.25 5.40
N PRO A 702 20.20 0.56 5.40
CA PRO A 702 21.34 0.32 4.52
C PRO A 702 21.99 -1.06 4.72
N VAL A 703 21.90 -1.63 5.93
CA VAL A 703 22.42 -2.98 6.21
C VAL A 703 21.45 -4.05 5.73
N ILE A 704 20.14 -3.85 5.90
CA ILE A 704 19.14 -4.86 5.52
C ILE A 704 18.91 -4.87 4.00
N TYR A 705 18.65 -3.69 3.41
CA TYR A 705 18.34 -3.56 1.99
C TYR A 705 19.58 -3.63 1.08
N GLY A 706 20.78 -3.50 1.64
CA GLY A 706 22.04 -3.79 0.94
C GLY A 706 22.35 -5.28 0.81
N GLY A 707 21.65 -6.13 1.57
CA GLY A 707 21.80 -7.59 1.52
C GLY A 707 21.21 -8.23 0.24
N THR A 708 21.00 -9.54 0.31
CA THR A 708 20.46 -10.35 -0.80
C THR A 708 18.95 -10.57 -0.72
N PHE A 709 18.30 -10.17 0.38
CA PHE A 709 16.87 -10.39 0.57
C PHE A 709 16.00 -9.57 -0.40
N ASP A 710 14.87 -10.14 -0.81
CA ASP A 710 13.86 -9.42 -1.58
C ASP A 710 13.34 -8.24 -0.73
N PRO A 711 13.50 -6.99 -1.19
CA PRO A 711 13.12 -5.81 -0.41
C PRO A 711 11.61 -5.75 -0.15
N LYS A 712 10.77 -6.36 -0.98
CA LYS A 712 9.32 -6.46 -0.75
C LYS A 712 9.05 -7.30 0.49
N TRP A 713 9.67 -8.47 0.58
CA TRP A 713 9.53 -9.37 1.73
C TRP A 713 10.03 -8.72 3.01
N VAL A 714 11.23 -8.13 2.99
CA VAL A 714 11.80 -7.39 4.13
C VAL A 714 10.84 -6.31 4.63
N THR A 715 10.32 -5.49 3.71
CA THR A 715 9.47 -4.36 4.07
C THR A 715 8.15 -4.82 4.70
N ILE A 716 7.53 -5.88 4.16
CA ILE A 716 6.30 -6.45 4.72
C ILE A 716 6.55 -7.10 6.08
N MET A 717 7.68 -7.79 6.27
CA MET A 717 8.05 -8.34 7.57
C MET A 717 8.21 -7.24 8.63
N ILE A 718 8.88 -6.13 8.28
CA ILE A 718 8.97 -4.95 9.15
C ILE A 718 7.58 -4.41 9.48
N ALA A 719 6.70 -4.26 8.49
CA ALA A 719 5.34 -3.75 8.70
C ALA A 719 4.51 -4.62 9.66
N VAL A 720 4.50 -5.95 9.46
CA VAL A 720 3.77 -6.89 10.34
C VAL A 720 4.39 -6.92 11.74
N ASN A 721 5.71 -6.78 11.85
CA ASN A 721 6.39 -6.71 13.15
C ASN A 721 6.05 -5.43 13.93
N LEU A 722 6.02 -4.27 13.26
CA LEU A 722 5.55 -3.02 13.86
C LEU A 722 4.10 -3.14 14.33
N GLN A 723 3.25 -3.78 13.54
CA GLN A 723 1.86 -4.07 13.92
C GLN A 723 1.77 -4.96 15.16
N THR A 724 2.63 -5.97 15.24
CA THR A 724 2.67 -6.90 16.37
C THR A 724 3.11 -6.22 17.65
N SER A 725 4.15 -5.40 17.54
CA SER A 725 4.62 -4.57 18.64
C SER A 725 3.53 -3.63 19.17
N PHE A 726 2.77 -3.01 18.26
CA PHE A 726 1.71 -2.06 18.61
C PHE A 726 0.56 -2.69 19.41
N LEU A 727 0.43 -4.01 19.36
CA LEU A 727 -0.60 -4.81 20.02
C LEU A 727 -0.10 -5.49 21.32
N THR A 728 1.21 -5.57 21.54
CA THR A 728 1.80 -6.42 22.58
C THR A 728 1.85 -5.72 23.96
N PRO A 729 1.31 -6.35 25.03
CA PRO A 729 1.47 -5.84 26.40
C PRO A 729 2.95 -5.84 26.86
N PRO A 730 3.35 -4.94 27.79
CA PRO A 730 2.51 -4.04 28.58
C PRO A 730 2.24 -2.67 27.92
N PHE A 731 2.91 -2.34 26.82
CA PHE A 731 2.89 -0.97 26.27
C PHE A 731 2.16 -0.80 24.93
N GLY A 732 1.55 -1.84 24.37
CA GLY A 732 0.84 -1.75 23.09
C GLY A 732 -0.13 -0.56 23.02
N PHE A 733 0.17 0.43 22.17
CA PHE A 733 -0.59 1.68 22.03
C PHE A 733 -2.07 1.44 21.74
N ALA A 734 -2.38 0.44 20.92
CA ALA A 734 -3.76 0.04 20.64
C ALA A 734 -4.53 -0.29 21.94
N LEU A 735 -3.87 -0.91 22.93
CA LEU A 735 -4.47 -1.28 24.20
C LEU A 735 -4.79 -0.05 25.05
N PHE A 736 -3.92 0.96 25.04
CA PHE A 736 -4.15 2.22 25.75
C PHE A 736 -5.25 3.06 25.11
N TYR A 737 -5.30 3.09 23.77
CA TYR A 737 -6.38 3.75 23.04
C TYR A 737 -7.73 3.11 23.36
N LEU A 738 -7.80 1.77 23.35
CA LEU A 738 -9.00 1.04 23.75
C LEU A 738 -9.34 1.30 25.22
N ARG A 739 -8.35 1.26 26.11
CA ARG A 739 -8.55 1.54 27.54
C ARG A 739 -9.12 2.94 27.78
N GLY A 740 -8.72 3.93 26.97
CA GLY A 740 -9.20 5.31 27.06
C GLY A 740 -10.70 5.46 26.77
N VAL A 741 -11.30 4.52 26.03
CA VAL A 741 -12.74 4.52 25.70
C VAL A 741 -13.53 3.39 26.36
N ALA A 742 -12.85 2.40 26.93
CA ALA A 742 -13.48 1.26 27.58
C ALA A 742 -14.23 1.68 28.85
N PRO A 743 -15.43 1.11 29.10
CA PRO A 743 -16.21 1.44 30.28
C PRO A 743 -15.56 0.86 31.55
N LYS A 744 -15.97 1.33 32.73
CA LYS A 744 -15.25 1.08 34.00
C LYS A 744 -15.20 -0.39 34.40
N GLU A 745 -16.13 -1.20 33.89
CA GLU A 745 -16.24 -2.64 34.15
C GLU A 745 -15.12 -3.43 33.44
N VAL A 746 -14.51 -2.86 32.41
CA VAL A 746 -13.42 -3.48 31.64
C VAL A 746 -12.08 -3.07 32.24
N THR A 747 -11.40 -4.01 32.89
CA THR A 747 -10.09 -3.79 33.49
C THR A 747 -8.97 -3.91 32.45
N THR A 748 -7.81 -3.29 32.72
CA THR A 748 -6.60 -3.47 31.88
C THR A 748 -6.19 -4.95 31.79
N GLY A 749 -6.41 -5.73 32.86
CA GLY A 749 -6.18 -7.17 32.87
C GLY A 749 -7.06 -7.93 31.88
N HIS A 750 -8.32 -7.51 31.69
CA HIS A 750 -9.20 -8.09 30.66
C HIS A 750 -8.68 -7.79 29.26
N ILE A 751 -8.22 -6.56 29.01
CA ILE A 751 -7.65 -6.15 27.71
C ILE A 751 -6.38 -6.96 27.39
N TYR A 752 -5.47 -7.10 28.35
CA TYR A 752 -4.21 -7.84 28.15
C TYR A 752 -4.45 -9.34 27.91
N ARG A 753 -5.35 -9.97 28.67
CA ARG A 753 -5.72 -11.39 28.43
C ARG A 753 -6.47 -11.57 27.12
N GLY A 754 -7.32 -10.60 26.77
CA GLY A 754 -8.06 -10.58 25.52
C GLY A 754 -7.16 -10.53 24.29
N VAL A 755 -6.07 -9.76 24.35
CA VAL A 755 -5.19 -9.56 23.21
C VAL A 755 -4.10 -10.63 23.03
N ALA A 756 -3.69 -11.30 24.11
CA ALA A 756 -2.61 -12.29 24.07
C ALA A 756 -2.76 -13.36 22.96
N PRO A 757 -3.97 -13.92 22.69
CA PRO A 757 -4.17 -14.85 21.58
C PRO A 757 -3.95 -14.20 20.20
N PHE A 758 -4.33 -12.93 20.02
CA PHE A 758 -4.13 -12.22 18.76
C PHE A 758 -2.67 -11.87 18.52
N VAL A 759 -1.92 -11.53 19.57
CA VAL A 759 -0.45 -11.38 19.49
C VAL A 759 0.20 -12.70 19.09
N LEU A 760 -0.25 -13.83 19.66
CA LEU A 760 0.25 -15.15 19.26
C LEU A 760 -0.05 -15.44 17.78
N ILE A 761 -1.25 -15.11 17.30
CA ILE A 761 -1.61 -15.24 15.88
C ILE A 761 -0.71 -14.38 15.00
N GLN A 762 -0.35 -13.16 15.42
CA GLN A 762 0.58 -12.32 14.67
C GLN A 762 1.99 -12.89 14.64
N VAL A 763 2.50 -13.41 15.76
CA VAL A 763 3.80 -14.09 15.81
C VAL A 763 3.80 -15.32 14.89
N VAL A 764 2.71 -16.09 14.89
CA VAL A 764 2.52 -17.20 13.93
C VAL A 764 2.45 -16.68 12.51
N GLY A 765 1.79 -15.55 12.26
CA GLY A 765 1.76 -14.88 10.95
C GLY A 765 3.16 -14.50 10.47
N ILE A 766 3.97 -13.88 11.32
CA ILE A 766 5.39 -13.57 11.03
C ILE A 766 6.17 -14.86 10.73
N ALA A 767 5.96 -15.92 11.51
CA ALA A 767 6.61 -17.20 11.25
C ALA A 767 6.18 -17.82 9.90
N ILE A 768 4.89 -17.72 9.55
CA ILE A 768 4.38 -18.17 8.24
C ILE A 768 5.06 -17.38 7.13
N LEU A 769 5.13 -16.05 7.22
CA LEU A 769 5.80 -15.22 6.21
C LEU A 769 7.31 -15.46 6.15
N TRP A 770 7.92 -15.85 7.27
CA TRP A 770 9.33 -16.24 7.34
C TRP A 770 9.60 -17.54 6.58
N PHE A 771 8.81 -18.59 6.81
CA PHE A 771 8.99 -19.89 6.16
C PHE A 771 8.41 -19.94 4.73
N PHE A 772 7.47 -19.06 4.41
CA PHE A 772 6.81 -18.99 3.11
C PHE A 772 6.86 -17.56 2.51
N PRO A 773 8.05 -17.08 2.08
CA PRO A 773 8.21 -15.74 1.50
C PRO A 773 7.36 -15.51 0.25
N TRP A 774 7.02 -16.57 -0.48
CA TRP A 774 6.22 -16.51 -1.71
C TRP A 774 4.83 -15.90 -1.51
N ILE A 775 4.27 -15.95 -0.28
CA ILE A 775 3.00 -15.30 0.07
C ILE A 775 3.08 -13.78 -0.20
N VAL A 776 4.26 -13.18 0.00
CA VAL A 776 4.49 -11.76 -0.24
C VAL A 776 4.80 -11.48 -1.71
N THR A 777 5.46 -12.40 -2.41
CA THR A 777 5.95 -12.16 -3.78
C THR A 777 4.99 -12.57 -4.89
N ILE A 778 4.02 -13.46 -4.61
CA ILE A 778 3.14 -14.04 -5.63
C ILE A 778 2.23 -13.02 -6.30
N VAL A 779 1.58 -12.14 -5.54
CA VAL A 779 0.67 -11.13 -6.10
C VAL A 779 1.42 -10.14 -7.01
N PRO A 780 2.57 -9.57 -6.58
CA PRO A 780 3.40 -8.78 -7.48
C PRO A 780 3.80 -9.53 -8.76
N GLN A 781 4.27 -10.78 -8.64
CA GLN A 781 4.74 -11.57 -9.78
C GLN A 781 3.64 -11.88 -10.80
N LEU A 782 2.41 -12.14 -10.35
CA LEU A 782 1.27 -12.40 -11.22
C LEU A 782 0.75 -11.16 -11.95
N ILE A 783 0.96 -9.97 -11.39
CA ILE A 783 0.50 -8.71 -11.98
C ILE A 783 1.58 -8.09 -12.88
N SER A 784 2.86 -8.35 -12.58
CA SER A 784 4.00 -7.85 -13.36
C SER A 784 4.40 -8.72 -14.55
N GLY A 785 3.89 -9.96 -14.61
CA GLY A 785 4.07 -10.88 -15.74
C GLY A 785 2.94 -10.72 -16.72
#